data_AF-A0A5B0PIE7-F1
#
_entry.id   AF-A0A5B0PIE7-F1
#
_cell.length_a   1.000
_cell.length_b   1.000
_cell.length_c   1.000
_cell.angle_alpha   90.00
_cell.angle_beta   90.00
_cell.angle_gamma   90.00
#
_symmetry.space_group_name_H-M   'P 1'
#
loop_
_entity.id
_entity.type
_entity.pdbx_description
1 polymer ?
#
loop_
_entity_poly.entity_id
_entity_poly.type
_entity_poly.pdbx_seq_one_letter_code
_entity_poly.pdbx_strand_id
1 'polypeptide(L)'
;MNPVILISLLITIQSVFIKLISSTWSPLTNLLSIQIRSLSYLFLRWIPAHHLPIAIPSLFLIYALAWSQHHSQLKQAYSEEESDDPQEEEEQDQREDDILNEDHLPVISSTPQNTPPSSISKSKKNKKSKNNPQQQSPNDLTTTTTATTYTETDHLIPKPGSNIKRKKTTQKQKNPNQQHPNHPVKSFLKSTIGLTTTNTSANKFTLIINTILTLFCLDATFRTSVLDGQEDLSFSRVAAIGETWAKVHARIPPIVYPSSSSSSSEKQETDFTTGGAQLVYRPMKPIGNWFIGPQLISTNQSDWMTVGKIDNLIPGNAYEYRLNLLDAVLEPHPYFDSVGHFQTAPDSSKLSDPRADGGSFTFAYSSCIKPGFPYNPFRNQLHNDGAEQLAEQARKLKLDFVLFLGDFIYIDSPIYLGNSIRHYWRKYRQSLSTTGWRKLMQFTRTIHIYDDHEIYNDWAGKGNDTNEIFEPANKAYRDYLGEGNFDGPGKGENYYWFRYGDAGFFVWDCRRYRSSNEQVDDHSKTMLGAEQKQVFLSWLHAVNSTVTFKFVVSSTPFMSLWLGPDGGVDTWAGFLTERSELLDSMQYVPNLIVLSGDRHEFAAASIRDTVIEFSTSPLNQFWLPIRTLSQENGLGKTGEDKLMKYIPNGIHKFSTLNVDCRDPMKPVVNFKLFIDDELSWELKYLGKPVKEEPKQLGQLLPTWTQFLNLIKRPIQWFSSDSHTRAPSLTPSSSSDEPSEEASSDSENASEEEGPLNHAESSARPIDDEI
;
A
#
# COMPACT_ATOMS: atom_id res chain seq x y z
N MET A 1 -11.15 6.07 -32.17
CA MET A 1 -10.26 5.53 -33.24
C MET A 1 -11.11 5.13 -34.44
N ASN A 2 -10.55 5.11 -35.66
CA ASN A 2 -11.28 4.65 -36.85
C ASN A 2 -11.44 3.11 -36.83
N PRO A 3 -12.66 2.54 -36.97
CA PRO A 3 -12.89 1.10 -36.88
C PRO A 3 -12.13 0.30 -37.96
N VAL A 4 -11.85 0.88 -39.13
CA VAL A 4 -11.05 0.24 -40.18
C VAL A 4 -9.62 -0.05 -39.70
N ILE A 5 -9.05 0.83 -38.87
CA ILE A 5 -7.71 0.64 -38.28
C ILE A 5 -7.76 -0.50 -37.25
N LEU A 6 -8.81 -0.57 -36.44
CA LEU A 6 -8.97 -1.64 -35.44
C LEU A 6 -9.17 -3.02 -36.10
N ILE A 7 -9.97 -3.09 -37.16
CA ILE A 7 -10.17 -4.30 -37.96
C ILE A 7 -8.87 -4.71 -38.68
N SER A 8 -8.14 -3.76 -39.26
CA SER A 8 -6.84 -4.03 -39.89
C SER A 8 -5.80 -4.53 -38.87
N LEU A 9 -5.79 -3.95 -37.65
CA LEU A 9 -4.93 -4.40 -36.55
C LEU A 9 -5.31 -5.83 -36.11
N LEU A 10 -6.60 -6.14 -35.94
CA LEU A 10 -7.09 -7.48 -35.61
C LEU A 10 -6.73 -8.51 -36.68
N ILE A 11 -6.93 -8.21 -37.97
CA ILE A 11 -6.55 -9.09 -39.08
C ILE A 11 -5.03 -9.27 -39.14
N THR A 12 -4.25 -8.22 -38.86
CA THR A 12 -2.77 -8.31 -38.82
C THR A 12 -2.31 -9.17 -37.66
N ILE A 13 -2.85 -8.97 -36.45
CA ILE A 13 -2.59 -9.80 -35.26
C ILE A 13 -2.98 -11.26 -35.56
N GLN A 14 -4.16 -11.51 -36.11
CA GLN A 14 -4.63 -12.86 -36.46
C GLN A 14 -3.76 -13.52 -37.53
N SER A 15 -3.31 -12.77 -38.55
CA SER A 15 -2.38 -13.27 -39.58
C SER A 15 -1.00 -13.61 -39.01
N VAL A 16 -0.49 -12.79 -38.07
CA VAL A 16 0.73 -13.08 -37.32
C VAL A 16 0.55 -14.29 -36.41
N PHE A 17 -0.58 -14.43 -35.73
CA PHE A 17 -0.90 -15.58 -34.87
C PHE A 17 -0.95 -16.88 -35.68
N ILE A 18 -1.65 -16.87 -36.82
CA ILE A 18 -1.72 -18.01 -37.73
C ILE A 18 -0.33 -18.37 -38.26
N LYS A 19 0.50 -17.38 -38.68
CA LYS A 19 1.88 -17.62 -39.11
C LYS A 19 2.82 -18.09 -38.00
N LEU A 20 2.58 -17.73 -36.74
CA LEU A 20 3.32 -18.29 -35.59
C LEU A 20 2.98 -19.76 -35.32
N ILE A 21 1.78 -20.19 -35.69
CA ILE A 21 1.27 -21.55 -35.45
C ILE A 21 1.54 -22.49 -36.64
N SER A 22 1.53 -21.97 -37.88
CA SER A 22 1.44 -22.78 -39.10
C SER A 22 2.76 -23.38 -39.63
N SER A 23 3.79 -23.60 -38.80
CA SER A 23 5.03 -24.26 -39.26
C SER A 23 5.90 -24.87 -38.15
N THR A 24 6.12 -24.18 -37.03
CA THR A 24 6.94 -24.70 -35.92
C THR A 24 6.39 -24.24 -34.58
N TRP A 25 6.50 -25.07 -33.53
CA TRP A 25 6.05 -24.69 -32.17
C TRP A 25 7.07 -23.80 -31.43
N SER A 26 8.29 -23.63 -31.95
CA SER A 26 9.36 -22.83 -31.33
C SER A 26 8.97 -21.35 -31.10
N PRO A 27 8.44 -20.59 -32.07
CA PRO A 27 8.14 -19.17 -31.88
C PRO A 27 7.07 -18.93 -30.81
N LEU A 28 6.03 -19.76 -30.77
CA LEU A 28 4.98 -19.70 -29.74
C LEU A 28 5.55 -20.04 -28.35
N THR A 29 6.36 -21.09 -28.25
CA THR A 29 7.04 -21.48 -27.00
C THR A 29 7.97 -20.37 -26.49
N ASN A 30 8.69 -19.69 -27.38
CA ASN A 30 9.55 -18.56 -27.06
C ASN A 30 8.75 -17.36 -26.54
N LEU A 31 7.68 -16.97 -27.24
CA LEU A 31 6.82 -15.85 -26.88
C LEU A 31 6.20 -16.04 -25.49
N LEU A 32 5.59 -17.21 -25.25
CA LEU A 32 4.98 -17.54 -23.96
C LEU A 32 6.03 -17.60 -22.84
N SER A 33 7.22 -18.14 -23.11
CA SER A 33 8.31 -18.17 -22.11
C SER A 33 8.81 -16.77 -21.74
N ILE A 34 8.87 -15.84 -22.69
CA ILE A 34 9.26 -14.46 -22.43
C ILE A 34 8.14 -13.76 -21.65
N GLN A 35 6.88 -13.92 -22.05
CA GLN A 35 5.72 -13.35 -21.35
C GLN A 35 5.65 -13.81 -19.88
N ILE A 36 5.77 -15.11 -19.60
CA ILE A 36 5.80 -15.63 -18.22
C ILE A 36 6.92 -14.97 -17.42
N ARG A 37 8.14 -14.90 -17.96
CA ARG A 37 9.30 -14.30 -17.25
C ARG A 37 9.11 -12.82 -16.97
N SER A 38 8.64 -12.05 -17.96
CA SER A 38 8.36 -10.63 -17.80
C SER A 38 7.24 -10.37 -16.80
N LEU A 39 6.12 -11.09 -16.90
CA LEU A 39 4.97 -10.91 -16.00
C LEU A 39 5.27 -11.39 -14.58
N SER A 40 6.00 -12.50 -14.40
CA SER A 40 6.49 -12.92 -13.07
C SER A 40 7.47 -11.92 -12.47
N TYR A 41 8.38 -11.34 -13.25
CA TYR A 41 9.25 -10.28 -12.74
C TYR A 41 8.44 -9.05 -12.31
N LEU A 42 7.51 -8.58 -13.15
CA LEU A 42 6.63 -7.46 -12.82
C LEU A 42 5.82 -7.73 -11.55
N PHE A 43 5.16 -8.89 -11.45
CA PHE A 43 4.34 -9.25 -10.30
C PHE A 43 5.14 -9.36 -8.98
N LEU A 44 6.30 -10.02 -9.02
CA LEU A 44 7.09 -10.33 -7.82
C LEU A 44 8.03 -9.20 -7.39
N ARG A 45 8.36 -8.25 -8.27
CA ARG A 45 9.34 -7.18 -8.00
C ARG A 45 8.82 -5.76 -8.20
N TRP A 46 7.76 -5.55 -8.97
CA TRP A 46 7.32 -4.19 -9.31
C TRP A 46 5.88 -3.89 -8.96
N ILE A 47 4.87 -4.58 -9.49
CA ILE A 47 3.46 -4.22 -9.27
C ILE A 47 2.65 -5.51 -8.98
N PRO A 48 2.12 -5.69 -7.75
CA PRO A 48 1.34 -6.86 -7.36
C PRO A 48 -0.11 -6.77 -7.87
N ALA A 49 -0.25 -6.58 -9.19
CA ALA A 49 -1.51 -6.30 -9.87
C ALA A 49 -2.45 -7.52 -9.89
N HIS A 50 -3.73 -7.30 -9.59
CA HIS A 50 -4.72 -8.35 -9.32
C HIS A 50 -5.03 -9.31 -10.48
N HIS A 51 -4.71 -8.91 -11.72
CA HIS A 51 -4.85 -9.75 -12.91
C HIS A 51 -3.80 -10.88 -13.01
N LEU A 52 -2.60 -10.65 -12.47
CA LEU A 52 -1.43 -11.49 -12.72
C LEU A 52 -1.45 -12.87 -12.05
N PRO A 53 -2.03 -13.05 -10.84
CA PRO A 53 -2.24 -14.37 -10.24
C PRO A 53 -3.07 -15.35 -11.08
N ILE A 54 -3.94 -14.85 -11.97
CA ILE A 54 -4.72 -15.68 -12.90
C ILE A 54 -3.96 -15.82 -14.22
N ALA A 55 -3.48 -14.70 -14.78
CA ALA A 55 -2.85 -14.69 -16.10
C ALA A 55 -1.57 -15.53 -16.18
N ILE A 56 -0.72 -15.52 -15.15
CA ILE A 56 0.57 -16.23 -15.16
C ILE A 56 0.38 -17.76 -15.18
N PRO A 57 -0.43 -18.38 -14.29
CA PRO A 57 -0.76 -19.81 -14.39
C PRO A 57 -1.44 -20.21 -15.70
N SER A 58 -2.36 -19.39 -16.25
CA SER A 58 -2.98 -19.66 -17.55
C SER A 58 -1.97 -19.66 -18.69
N LEU A 59 -1.06 -18.68 -18.73
CA LEU A 59 0.04 -18.66 -19.71
C LEU A 59 1.00 -19.84 -19.53
N PHE A 60 1.28 -20.25 -18.29
CA PHE A 60 2.10 -21.43 -18.02
C PHE A 60 1.48 -22.74 -18.53
N LEU A 61 0.16 -22.91 -18.41
CA LEU A 61 -0.54 -24.08 -18.94
C LEU A 61 -0.42 -24.17 -20.48
N ILE A 62 -0.64 -23.04 -21.18
CA ILE A 62 -0.50 -22.96 -22.64
C ILE A 62 0.97 -23.18 -23.04
N TYR A 63 1.92 -22.61 -22.29
CA TYR A 63 3.36 -22.81 -22.48
C TYR A 63 3.76 -24.28 -22.34
N ALA A 64 3.26 -24.99 -21.32
CA ALA A 64 3.57 -26.40 -21.09
C ALA A 64 3.10 -27.29 -22.25
N LEU A 65 1.91 -27.00 -22.81
CA LEU A 65 1.40 -27.69 -24.01
C LEU A 65 2.26 -27.40 -25.25
N ALA A 66 2.57 -26.13 -25.53
CA ALA A 66 3.41 -25.74 -26.67
C ALA A 66 4.84 -26.30 -26.56
N TRP A 67 5.43 -26.25 -25.37
CA TRP A 67 6.72 -26.86 -25.06
C TRP A 67 6.72 -28.37 -25.27
N SER A 68 5.65 -29.07 -24.86
CA SER A 68 5.52 -30.51 -25.03
C SER A 68 5.50 -30.92 -26.50
N GLN A 69 4.70 -30.21 -27.32
CA GLN A 69 4.66 -30.42 -28.77
C GLN A 69 6.03 -30.16 -29.41
N HIS A 70 6.68 -29.04 -29.09
CA HIS A 70 8.02 -28.71 -29.56
C HIS A 70 9.08 -29.74 -29.13
N HIS A 71 8.99 -30.26 -27.90
CA HIS A 71 9.90 -31.29 -27.39
C HIS A 71 9.67 -32.66 -28.05
N SER A 72 8.44 -32.98 -28.43
CA SER A 72 8.12 -34.17 -29.24
C SER A 72 8.71 -34.06 -30.64
N GLN A 73 8.50 -32.92 -31.32
CA GLN A 73 9.07 -32.68 -32.65
C GLN A 73 10.60 -32.80 -32.66
N LEU A 74 11.29 -32.23 -31.67
CA LEU A 74 12.74 -32.37 -31.56
C LEU A 74 13.18 -33.82 -31.32
N LYS A 75 12.44 -34.60 -30.53
CA LYS A 75 12.74 -36.02 -30.33
C LYS A 75 12.55 -36.82 -31.63
N GLN A 76 11.48 -36.56 -32.36
CA GLN A 76 11.21 -37.23 -33.64
C GLN A 76 12.32 -36.93 -34.65
N ALA A 77 12.67 -35.65 -34.83
CA ALA A 77 13.78 -35.26 -35.70
C ALA A 77 15.12 -35.90 -35.30
N TYR A 78 15.43 -36.00 -34.00
CA TYR A 78 16.64 -36.69 -33.55
C TYR A 78 16.61 -38.21 -33.79
N SER A 79 15.47 -38.87 -33.60
CA SER A 79 15.34 -40.30 -33.92
C SER A 79 15.28 -40.60 -35.42
N GLU A 80 14.87 -39.63 -36.23
CA GLU A 80 14.98 -39.68 -37.70
C GLU A 80 16.46 -39.53 -38.12
N GLU A 81 17.17 -38.50 -37.64
CA GLU A 81 18.63 -38.33 -37.86
C GLU A 81 19.47 -39.54 -37.37
N GLU A 82 19.05 -40.21 -36.29
CA GLU A 82 19.71 -41.41 -35.74
C GLU A 82 19.32 -42.72 -36.47
N SER A 83 18.40 -42.65 -37.44
CA SER A 83 17.97 -43.78 -38.30
C SER A 83 18.41 -43.68 -39.76
N ASP A 84 18.82 -42.49 -40.21
CA ASP A 84 19.31 -42.19 -41.56
C ASP A 84 20.86 -42.29 -41.68
N ASP A 85 21.54 -42.88 -40.67
CA ASP A 85 22.98 -43.18 -40.68
C ASP A 85 23.22 -44.59 -41.28
N PRO A 86 23.63 -44.72 -42.56
CA PRO A 86 23.63 -46.02 -43.25
C PRO A 86 24.87 -46.84 -42.93
N GLN A 87 24.73 -48.17 -42.96
CA GLN A 87 25.86 -49.10 -42.96
C GLN A 87 26.58 -49.12 -44.32
N GLU A 88 27.19 -48.01 -44.74
CA GLU A 88 27.92 -47.85 -46.02
C GLU A 88 29.44 -47.69 -45.84
N GLU A 89 30.08 -48.58 -45.07
CA GLU A 89 31.56 -48.66 -45.02
C GLU A 89 32.14 -50.11 -45.14
N GLU A 90 31.32 -51.14 -45.42
CA GLU A 90 31.80 -52.54 -45.58
C GLU A 90 31.65 -53.18 -46.99
N GLU A 91 30.99 -52.54 -47.98
CA GLU A 91 30.78 -53.13 -49.33
C GLU A 91 31.64 -52.55 -50.47
N GLN A 92 32.78 -51.89 -50.19
CA GLN A 92 33.64 -51.31 -51.24
C GLN A 92 35.09 -51.83 -51.33
N ASP A 93 35.45 -52.89 -50.60
CA ASP A 93 36.82 -53.46 -50.61
C ASP A 93 36.85 -54.98 -50.93
N GLN A 94 35.90 -55.46 -51.74
CA GLN A 94 35.85 -56.85 -52.24
C GLN A 94 35.64 -56.91 -53.77
N ARG A 95 36.40 -56.12 -54.54
CA ARG A 95 36.44 -56.27 -56.01
C ARG A 95 37.74 -55.91 -56.71
N GLU A 96 38.86 -56.08 -56.03
CA GLU A 96 40.20 -56.27 -56.61
C GLU A 96 40.94 -57.36 -55.80
N ASP A 97 42.10 -57.82 -56.29
CA ASP A 97 42.96 -58.87 -55.69
C ASP A 97 42.40 -60.29 -55.52
N ASP A 98 41.75 -60.78 -56.58
CA ASP A 98 41.76 -62.21 -56.91
C ASP A 98 43.13 -62.58 -57.53
N ILE A 99 44.17 -62.85 -56.72
CA ILE A 99 45.47 -63.45 -57.13
C ILE A 99 46.39 -63.82 -55.92
N LEU A 100 47.00 -65.02 -55.97
CA LEU A 100 48.09 -65.58 -55.11
C LEU A 100 47.81 -66.11 -53.68
N ASN A 101 47.62 -67.44 -53.63
CA ASN A 101 48.29 -68.44 -52.76
C ASN A 101 47.99 -68.57 -51.24
N GLU A 102 47.72 -69.82 -50.86
CA GLU A 102 48.35 -70.67 -49.81
C GLU A 102 49.24 -69.96 -48.74
N ASP A 103 49.17 -70.27 -47.44
CA ASP A 103 48.87 -71.59 -46.85
C ASP A 103 48.54 -71.59 -45.32
N HIS A 104 48.04 -72.74 -44.83
CA HIS A 104 48.04 -73.28 -43.45
C HIS A 104 47.18 -72.68 -42.30
N LEU A 105 46.60 -73.62 -41.52
CA LEU A 105 45.76 -73.53 -40.31
C LEU A 105 46.52 -74.11 -39.08
N PRO A 106 45.94 -74.44 -37.88
CA PRO A 106 44.84 -73.89 -37.04
C PRO A 106 45.23 -73.75 -35.51
N VAL A 107 44.24 -73.76 -34.57
CA VAL A 107 44.30 -74.23 -33.13
C VAL A 107 44.67 -73.19 -32.04
N ILE A 108 44.09 -73.12 -30.82
CA ILE A 108 42.72 -73.30 -30.24
C ILE A 108 42.72 -72.84 -28.74
N SER A 109 41.63 -72.18 -28.27
CA SER A 109 41.21 -71.95 -26.85
C SER A 109 42.23 -71.34 -25.83
N SER A 110 41.93 -71.02 -24.56
CA SER A 110 40.72 -71.05 -23.70
C SER A 110 40.80 -70.02 -22.56
N THR A 111 39.65 -69.50 -22.10
CA THR A 111 39.37 -68.81 -20.81
C THR A 111 39.44 -69.77 -19.59
N PRO A 112 39.23 -69.38 -18.29
CA PRO A 112 38.89 -68.08 -17.68
C PRO A 112 39.57 -67.69 -16.29
N GLN A 113 39.28 -66.45 -15.84
CA GLN A 113 38.91 -66.01 -14.45
C GLN A 113 39.90 -65.81 -13.25
N ASN A 114 39.64 -64.68 -12.56
CA ASN A 114 39.58 -64.41 -11.10
C ASN A 114 40.83 -64.23 -10.18
N THR A 115 41.18 -62.96 -9.90
CA THR A 115 41.10 -62.20 -8.60
C THR A 115 41.43 -62.82 -7.21
N PRO A 116 41.68 -62.00 -6.13
CA PRO A 116 42.00 -60.57 -6.03
C PRO A 116 43.45 -60.34 -5.49
N PRO A 117 43.84 -59.97 -4.23
CA PRO A 117 43.18 -59.36 -3.04
C PRO A 117 43.37 -57.81 -2.97
N SER A 118 43.76 -57.21 -1.82
CA SER A 118 43.78 -55.75 -1.58
C SER A 118 44.65 -55.28 -0.37
N SER A 119 44.61 -53.97 -0.05
CA SER A 119 44.91 -53.27 1.24
C SER A 119 46.26 -52.49 1.37
N ILE A 120 46.44 -51.38 2.14
CA ILE A 120 45.57 -50.27 2.66
C ILE A 120 46.46 -49.12 3.25
N SER A 121 45.97 -47.87 3.26
CA SER A 121 46.51 -46.69 4.01
C SER A 121 47.82 -46.04 3.49
N LYS A 122 48.24 -44.81 3.88
CA LYS A 122 47.85 -43.87 4.97
C LYS A 122 48.09 -42.40 4.56
N SER A 123 47.65 -41.40 5.36
CA SER A 123 47.65 -39.96 5.00
C SER A 123 48.47 -39.05 5.94
N LYS A 124 48.87 -37.85 5.48
CA LYS A 124 48.84 -36.56 6.25
C LYS A 124 49.30 -35.30 5.47
N LYS A 125 48.98 -34.13 6.06
CA LYS A 125 49.20 -32.70 5.64
C LYS A 125 50.71 -32.30 5.74
N ASN A 126 51.26 -31.15 5.29
CA ASN A 126 50.77 -29.75 5.42
C ASN A 126 51.67 -28.65 4.73
N LYS A 127 51.05 -27.63 4.09
CA LYS A 127 51.38 -26.17 3.88
C LYS A 127 52.81 -25.53 3.83
N LYS A 128 52.92 -24.44 3.01
CA LYS A 128 53.94 -23.33 2.89
C LYS A 128 55.23 -23.62 2.07
N SER A 129 55.94 -22.67 1.42
CA SER A 129 55.62 -21.29 0.91
C SER A 129 56.78 -20.69 0.06
N LYS A 130 56.47 -20.02 -1.07
CA LYS A 130 57.21 -18.97 -1.84
C LYS A 130 58.76 -19.00 -1.98
N ASN A 131 59.26 -18.90 -3.23
CA ASN A 131 59.87 -17.65 -3.76
C ASN A 131 60.09 -17.72 -5.29
N ASN A 132 60.41 -16.57 -5.91
CA ASN A 132 60.65 -16.32 -7.35
C ASN A 132 61.90 -15.41 -7.49
N PRO A 133 62.59 -15.27 -8.65
CA PRO A 133 62.23 -14.17 -9.59
C PRO A 133 62.68 -14.27 -11.08
N GLN A 134 62.04 -13.46 -11.96
CA GLN A 134 62.57 -12.82 -13.20
C GLN A 134 62.93 -13.73 -14.43
N GLN A 135 62.96 -13.26 -15.70
CA GLN A 135 62.79 -11.90 -16.30
C GLN A 135 62.32 -11.94 -17.79
N GLN A 136 61.72 -10.83 -18.29
CA GLN A 136 61.66 -10.37 -19.72
C GLN A 136 60.89 -11.25 -20.76
N SER A 137 60.28 -10.76 -21.87
CA SER A 137 60.20 -9.43 -22.53
C SER A 137 58.80 -9.16 -23.15
N PRO A 138 58.40 -7.90 -23.45
CA PRO A 138 57.26 -7.56 -24.32
C PRO A 138 57.62 -6.71 -25.56
N ASN A 139 56.77 -6.72 -26.60
CA ASN A 139 56.85 -5.88 -27.81
C ASN A 139 55.50 -5.20 -28.13
N ASP A 140 55.55 -4.02 -28.77
CA ASP A 140 54.61 -3.46 -29.77
C ASP A 140 53.11 -3.22 -29.38
N LEU A 141 52.62 -1.96 -29.30
CA LEU A 141 52.13 -1.04 -30.38
C LEU A 141 50.58 -1.20 -30.64
N THR A 142 49.73 -0.20 -30.98
CA THR A 142 49.92 1.22 -31.37
C THR A 142 48.63 2.09 -31.23
N THR A 143 48.77 3.40 -30.91
CA THR A 143 48.06 4.63 -31.44
C THR A 143 46.53 4.93 -31.40
N THR A 144 46.22 6.18 -30.97
CA THR A 144 45.46 7.29 -31.68
C THR A 144 43.94 7.12 -31.94
N THR A 145 42.98 8.06 -31.71
CA THR A 145 42.86 9.55 -31.56
C THR A 145 42.52 10.32 -32.88
N THR A 146 41.58 11.29 -32.85
CA THR A 146 41.22 12.30 -33.92
C THR A 146 40.97 11.84 -35.38
N ALA A 147 39.86 12.08 -36.10
CA ALA A 147 38.87 13.18 -36.21
C ALA A 147 39.22 14.34 -37.20
N THR A 148 38.69 14.26 -38.44
CA THR A 148 38.26 15.36 -39.37
C THR A 148 37.55 14.71 -40.60
N THR A 149 36.29 14.96 -41.02
CA THR A 149 35.55 16.12 -41.61
C THR A 149 35.71 16.40 -43.13
N TYR A 150 34.57 16.34 -43.86
CA TYR A 150 34.23 16.95 -45.20
C TYR A 150 35.02 16.46 -46.46
N THR A 151 34.53 16.50 -47.73
CA THR A 151 33.24 16.92 -48.35
C THR A 151 32.99 16.25 -49.73
N GLU A 152 31.70 16.14 -50.10
CA GLU A 152 31.01 16.22 -51.43
C GLU A 152 31.63 15.95 -52.84
N THR A 153 30.76 15.36 -53.70
CA THR A 153 30.47 15.60 -55.14
C THR A 153 31.35 15.08 -56.32
N ASP A 154 30.69 14.20 -57.10
CA ASP A 154 30.35 14.31 -58.55
C ASP A 154 31.29 13.99 -59.75
N HIS A 155 30.75 13.02 -60.53
CA HIS A 155 30.49 13.03 -61.99
C HIS A 155 31.51 12.59 -63.08
N LEU A 156 30.95 11.73 -63.97
CA LEU A 156 31.16 11.56 -65.43
C LEU A 156 32.14 10.48 -65.97
N ILE A 157 31.98 10.22 -67.28
CA ILE A 157 32.16 8.94 -67.99
C ILE A 157 32.96 9.15 -69.28
N PRO A 158 33.95 8.30 -69.62
CA PRO A 158 33.78 7.47 -70.83
C PRO A 158 34.35 6.03 -70.79
N LYS A 159 33.70 5.15 -71.57
CA LYS A 159 34.19 3.86 -72.10
C LYS A 159 34.86 4.11 -73.48
N PRO A 160 35.51 3.14 -74.19
CA PRO A 160 35.46 1.68 -74.00
C PRO A 160 36.80 0.92 -74.10
N GLY A 161 36.76 -0.38 -73.76
CA GLY A 161 37.76 -1.38 -74.13
C GLY A 161 37.12 -2.77 -74.15
N SER A 162 36.98 -3.39 -75.32
CA SER A 162 36.27 -4.65 -75.50
C SER A 162 37.21 -5.85 -75.66
N ASN A 163 36.92 -6.94 -74.96
CA ASN A 163 37.30 -8.28 -75.43
C ASN A 163 36.41 -9.35 -74.80
N ILE A 164 35.81 -10.20 -75.64
CA ILE A 164 34.86 -11.24 -75.23
C ILE A 164 35.51 -12.61 -75.39
N LYS A 165 35.63 -13.38 -74.30
CA LYS A 165 35.74 -14.85 -74.36
C LYS A 165 34.81 -15.49 -73.34
N ARG A 166 33.75 -16.14 -73.82
CA ARG A 166 32.89 -17.01 -73.01
C ARG A 166 33.66 -18.29 -72.64
N LYS A 167 33.66 -18.65 -71.36
CA LYS A 167 33.69 -20.06 -70.92
C LYS A 167 32.50 -20.29 -69.99
N LYS A 168 31.78 -21.38 -70.20
CA LYS A 168 30.80 -21.89 -69.22
C LYS A 168 31.59 -22.55 -68.09
N THR A 169 31.23 -22.27 -66.85
CA THR A 169 31.62 -23.08 -65.69
C THR A 169 30.39 -23.27 -64.81
N THR A 170 30.17 -24.50 -64.35
CA THR A 170 28.91 -24.94 -63.74
C THR A 170 28.69 -24.32 -62.37
N GLN A 171 27.44 -23.93 -62.06
CA GLN A 171 27.06 -23.61 -60.68
C GLN A 171 27.11 -24.88 -59.84
N LYS A 172 28.12 -25.00 -58.98
CA LYS A 172 28.11 -26.01 -57.91
C LYS A 172 27.26 -25.46 -56.76
N GLN A 173 26.00 -25.88 -56.68
CA GLN A 173 25.18 -25.61 -55.48
C GLN A 173 25.92 -26.18 -54.26
N LYS A 174 26.06 -25.39 -53.21
CA LYS A 174 26.49 -25.90 -51.90
C LYS A 174 25.27 -26.45 -51.17
N ASN A 175 25.38 -27.66 -50.64
CA ASN A 175 24.39 -28.20 -49.71
C ASN A 175 24.30 -27.26 -48.47
N PRO A 176 23.09 -26.96 -47.95
CA PRO A 176 22.94 -26.18 -46.73
C PRO A 176 23.42 -26.90 -45.47
N ASN A 177 23.46 -28.24 -45.50
CA ASN A 177 23.74 -29.08 -44.33
C ASN A 177 25.24 -29.15 -44.00
N GLN A 178 25.76 -28.07 -43.42
CA GLN A 178 26.83 -28.15 -42.43
C GLN A 178 26.27 -27.61 -41.10
N GLN A 179 25.73 -28.51 -40.28
CA GLN A 179 25.32 -28.15 -38.91
C GLN A 179 26.56 -27.70 -38.14
N HIS A 180 26.57 -26.43 -37.69
CA HIS A 180 27.60 -26.00 -36.74
C HIS A 180 27.44 -26.78 -35.43
N PRO A 181 28.54 -27.20 -34.78
CA PRO A 181 28.46 -27.95 -33.53
C PRO A 181 27.70 -27.16 -32.47
N ASN A 182 26.67 -27.78 -31.90
CA ASN A 182 25.77 -27.20 -30.90
C ASN A 182 26.52 -26.94 -29.59
N HIS A 183 27.30 -25.85 -29.51
CA HIS A 183 28.00 -25.44 -28.28
C HIS A 183 26.98 -25.33 -27.12
N PRO A 184 27.04 -26.21 -26.10
CA PRO A 184 25.99 -26.32 -25.09
C PRO A 184 25.81 -25.00 -24.33
N VAL A 185 26.91 -24.28 -24.07
CA VAL A 185 26.92 -22.94 -23.46
C VAL A 185 26.03 -21.94 -24.21
N LYS A 186 26.05 -21.93 -25.56
CA LYS A 186 25.22 -21.03 -26.37
C LYS A 186 23.73 -21.40 -26.27
N SER A 187 23.42 -22.69 -26.17
CA SER A 187 22.05 -23.16 -25.99
C SER A 187 21.51 -22.86 -24.59
N PHE A 188 22.29 -23.10 -23.53
CA PHE A 188 21.90 -22.71 -22.16
C PHE A 188 21.73 -21.19 -22.01
N LEU A 189 22.56 -20.36 -22.68
CA LEU A 189 22.39 -18.91 -22.69
C LEU A 189 21.06 -18.49 -23.34
N LYS A 190 20.65 -19.12 -24.45
CA LYS A 190 19.33 -18.93 -25.05
C LYS A 190 18.20 -19.32 -24.08
N SER A 191 18.34 -20.44 -23.37
CA SER A 191 17.39 -20.85 -22.33
C SER A 191 17.31 -19.90 -21.14
N THR A 192 18.40 -19.19 -20.76
CA THR A 192 18.33 -18.16 -19.71
C THR A 192 17.48 -16.95 -20.09
N ILE A 193 17.37 -16.62 -21.38
CA ILE A 193 16.46 -15.56 -21.88
C ILE A 193 15.11 -16.09 -22.40
N GLY A 194 14.78 -17.36 -22.12
CA GLY A 194 13.47 -17.96 -22.44
C GLY A 194 13.34 -18.53 -23.86
N LEU A 195 14.41 -18.52 -24.66
CA LEU A 195 14.38 -19.06 -26.01
C LEU A 195 14.60 -20.59 -26.00
N THR A 196 13.86 -21.26 -26.87
CA THR A 196 14.08 -22.67 -27.23
C THR A 196 15.31 -22.85 -28.12
N THR A 197 15.82 -24.07 -28.14
CA THR A 197 17.02 -24.49 -28.87
C THR A 197 16.82 -25.89 -29.44
N THR A 198 17.77 -26.36 -30.25
CA THR A 198 17.92 -27.78 -30.62
C THR A 198 18.14 -28.67 -29.39
N ASN A 199 18.94 -28.21 -28.41
CA ASN A 199 19.34 -29.02 -27.26
C ASN A 199 18.17 -29.30 -26.29
N THR A 200 17.81 -30.58 -26.18
CA THR A 200 16.68 -31.06 -25.37
C THR A 200 16.84 -30.78 -23.87
N SER A 201 18.06 -30.83 -23.33
CA SER A 201 18.35 -30.52 -21.92
C SER A 201 18.27 -29.02 -21.62
N ALA A 202 18.74 -28.17 -22.53
CA ALA A 202 18.56 -26.72 -22.43
C ALA A 202 17.06 -26.34 -22.50
N ASN A 203 16.25 -27.02 -23.31
CA ASN A 203 14.80 -26.81 -23.34
C ASN A 203 14.11 -27.27 -22.04
N LYS A 204 14.55 -28.39 -21.42
CA LYS A 204 14.08 -28.81 -20.09
C LYS A 204 14.42 -27.77 -19.01
N PHE A 205 15.61 -27.15 -19.08
CA PHE A 205 16.00 -26.05 -18.19
C PHE A 205 15.10 -24.81 -18.37
N THR A 206 14.71 -24.46 -19.60
CA THR A 206 13.73 -23.39 -19.87
C THR A 206 12.38 -23.67 -19.18
N LEU A 207 11.88 -24.91 -19.27
CA LEU A 207 10.66 -25.34 -18.59
C LEU A 207 10.79 -25.22 -17.07
N ILE A 208 11.86 -25.75 -16.48
CA ILE A 208 12.11 -25.70 -15.02
C ILE A 208 12.08 -24.26 -14.49
N ILE A 209 12.73 -23.30 -15.18
CA ILE A 209 12.69 -21.88 -14.80
C ILE A 209 11.24 -21.35 -14.81
N ASN A 210 10.48 -21.63 -15.87
CA ASN A 210 9.12 -21.12 -16.00
C ASN A 210 8.17 -21.75 -14.96
N THR A 211 8.36 -23.02 -14.61
CA THR A 211 7.65 -23.69 -13.52
C THR A 211 7.98 -23.03 -12.18
N ILE A 212 9.26 -22.80 -11.87
CA ILE A 212 9.69 -22.16 -10.60
C ILE A 212 9.13 -20.73 -10.48
N LEU A 213 9.18 -19.94 -11.56
CA LEU A 213 8.60 -18.59 -11.57
C LEU A 213 7.08 -18.60 -11.37
N THR A 214 6.37 -19.55 -11.99
CA THR A 214 4.92 -19.71 -11.81
C THR A 214 4.60 -20.13 -10.37
N LEU A 215 5.37 -21.05 -9.78
CA LEU A 215 5.25 -21.46 -8.38
C LEU A 215 5.52 -20.29 -7.42
N PHE A 216 6.50 -19.43 -7.68
CA PHE A 216 6.72 -18.21 -6.90
C PHE A 216 5.55 -17.22 -7.01
N CYS A 217 4.89 -17.10 -8.16
CA CYS A 217 3.70 -16.27 -8.31
C CYS A 217 2.49 -16.83 -7.53
N LEU A 218 2.32 -18.16 -7.54
CA LEU A 218 1.31 -18.83 -6.72
C LEU A 218 1.61 -18.67 -5.22
N ASP A 219 2.87 -18.83 -4.80
CA ASP A 219 3.31 -18.67 -3.40
C ASP A 219 3.07 -17.23 -2.90
N ALA A 220 3.47 -16.22 -3.68
CA ALA A 220 3.24 -14.81 -3.38
C ALA A 220 1.76 -14.42 -3.36
N THR A 221 0.88 -15.20 -3.99
CA THR A 221 -0.57 -14.98 -3.98
C THR A 221 -1.24 -15.67 -2.79
N PHE A 222 -0.93 -16.94 -2.55
CA PHE A 222 -1.75 -17.80 -1.71
C PHE A 222 -1.13 -18.17 -0.36
N ARG A 223 0.21 -18.10 -0.18
CA ARG A 223 0.84 -18.54 1.08
C ARG A 223 0.26 -17.84 2.30
N THR A 224 0.22 -16.51 2.30
CA THR A 224 -0.30 -15.73 3.43
C THR A 224 -1.80 -15.95 3.65
N SER A 225 -2.54 -16.29 2.61
CA SER A 225 -3.97 -16.59 2.72
C SER A 225 -4.25 -17.98 3.30
N VAL A 226 -3.33 -18.93 3.16
CA VAL A 226 -3.51 -20.37 3.51
C VAL A 226 -2.73 -20.78 4.76
N LEU A 227 -1.55 -20.21 5.01
CA LEU A 227 -0.63 -20.62 6.09
C LEU A 227 -0.44 -19.52 7.14
N ASP A 228 -0.24 -18.26 6.72
CA ASP A 228 0.16 -17.18 7.64
C ASP A 228 -1.05 -16.43 8.23
N GLY A 229 -2.06 -17.14 8.76
CA GLY A 229 -3.31 -16.56 9.29
C GLY A 229 -3.17 -15.67 10.54
N GLN A 230 -2.09 -15.87 11.31
CA GLN A 230 -1.76 -15.13 12.55
C GLN A 230 -2.87 -15.18 13.62
N GLU A 231 -3.65 -16.26 13.71
CA GLU A 231 -4.82 -16.37 14.61
C GLU A 231 -4.45 -16.19 16.10
N ASP A 232 -3.22 -16.58 16.47
CA ASP A 232 -2.62 -16.51 17.81
C ASP A 232 -2.04 -15.14 18.17
N LEU A 233 -2.07 -14.17 17.25
CA LEU A 233 -1.46 -12.85 17.45
C LEU A 233 -2.01 -12.13 18.68
N SER A 234 -1.18 -12.01 19.70
CA SER A 234 -1.38 -11.16 20.86
C SER A 234 -0.52 -9.89 20.76
N PHE A 235 -1.11 -8.76 21.13
CA PHE A 235 -0.40 -7.50 21.37
C PHE A 235 -1.22 -6.59 22.30
N SER A 236 -0.53 -5.64 22.94
CA SER A 236 -1.16 -4.42 23.44
C SER A 236 -0.33 -3.22 22.98
N ARG A 237 -1.00 -2.09 22.75
CA ARG A 237 -0.41 -0.81 22.36
C ARG A 237 -1.10 0.32 23.09
N VAL A 238 -0.40 1.43 23.32
CA VAL A 238 -1.07 2.69 23.63
C VAL A 238 -1.50 3.33 22.32
N ALA A 239 -2.74 3.81 22.28
CA ALA A 239 -3.38 4.35 21.09
C ALA A 239 -3.55 5.88 21.26
N ALA A 240 -4.74 6.44 21.13
CA ALA A 240 -4.96 7.86 21.40
C ALA A 240 -4.68 8.23 22.87
N ILE A 241 -4.16 9.44 23.07
CA ILE A 241 -3.79 10.01 24.37
C ILE A 241 -4.27 11.46 24.42
N GLY A 242 -5.00 11.80 25.48
CA GLY A 242 -5.31 13.17 25.86
C GLY A 242 -4.44 13.67 27.02
N GLU A 243 -4.76 14.86 27.53
CA GLU A 243 -4.03 15.46 28.65
C GLU A 243 -4.26 14.68 29.95
N THR A 244 -5.50 14.26 30.19
CA THR A 244 -5.92 13.57 31.43
C THR A 244 -6.33 12.11 31.22
N TRP A 245 -6.10 11.54 30.03
CA TRP A 245 -6.52 10.18 29.70
C TRP A 245 -5.65 9.50 28.63
N ALA A 246 -5.67 8.16 28.59
CA ALA A 246 -5.05 7.35 27.54
C ALA A 246 -5.90 6.12 27.19
N LYS A 247 -5.97 5.76 25.90
CA LYS A 247 -6.53 4.49 25.43
C LYS A 247 -5.43 3.44 25.32
N VAL A 248 -5.62 2.28 25.95
CA VAL A 248 -4.83 1.07 25.69
C VAL A 248 -5.66 0.13 24.83
N HIS A 249 -5.12 -0.28 23.69
CA HIS A 249 -5.76 -1.13 22.70
C HIS A 249 -5.01 -2.47 22.63
N ALA A 250 -5.71 -3.59 22.77
CA ALA A 250 -5.10 -4.93 22.77
C ALA A 250 -5.89 -5.94 21.93
N ARG A 251 -5.18 -6.95 21.43
CA ARG A 251 -5.78 -8.22 20.98
C ARG A 251 -5.49 -9.29 22.03
N ILE A 252 -6.54 -9.80 22.67
CA ILE A 252 -6.44 -10.74 23.79
C ILE A 252 -7.18 -12.05 23.44
N PRO A 253 -6.57 -12.95 22.65
CA PRO A 253 -7.15 -14.26 22.36
C PRO A 253 -7.24 -15.11 23.65
N PRO A 254 -8.16 -16.08 23.72
CA PRO A 254 -8.36 -16.90 24.91
C PRO A 254 -7.16 -17.81 25.18
N ILE A 255 -6.84 -18.02 26.46
CA ILE A 255 -5.71 -18.86 26.87
C ILE A 255 -6.04 -20.34 26.60
N VAL A 256 -5.49 -20.89 25.53
CA VAL A 256 -5.61 -22.33 25.20
C VAL A 256 -4.64 -23.12 26.09
N TYR A 257 -5.12 -23.54 27.27
CA TYR A 257 -4.42 -24.53 28.08
C TYR A 257 -4.40 -25.89 27.35
N PRO A 258 -3.22 -26.51 27.15
CA PRO A 258 -3.13 -27.84 26.54
C PRO A 258 -3.57 -28.91 27.55
N SER A 259 -4.89 -29.09 27.69
CA SER A 259 -5.47 -30.13 28.54
C SER A 259 -5.23 -31.53 27.96
N SER A 260 -4.88 -32.46 28.84
CA SER A 260 -4.60 -33.84 28.48
C SER A 260 -5.88 -34.59 28.08
N SER A 261 -6.00 -34.90 26.78
CA SER A 261 -6.75 -36.05 26.25
C SER A 261 -8.12 -36.34 26.87
N SER A 262 -9.16 -35.60 26.47
CA SER A 262 -10.56 -36.01 26.72
C SER A 262 -11.49 -35.70 25.54
N SER A 263 -12.03 -36.76 24.94
CA SER A 263 -13.26 -36.81 24.13
C SER A 263 -13.52 -35.70 23.10
N SER A 264 -13.36 -36.08 21.82
CA SER A 264 -14.05 -35.47 20.69
C SER A 264 -15.55 -35.25 20.97
N SER A 265 -15.99 -34.00 20.91
CA SER A 265 -17.40 -33.63 20.76
C SER A 265 -17.46 -32.37 19.90
N GLU A 266 -18.34 -32.37 18.91
CA GLU A 266 -18.53 -31.23 18.01
C GLU A 266 -19.25 -30.11 18.77
N LYS A 267 -18.49 -29.22 19.41
CA LYS A 267 -19.05 -27.98 19.93
C LYS A 267 -19.47 -27.09 18.75
N GLN A 268 -20.77 -26.85 18.65
CA GLN A 268 -21.34 -25.84 17.76
C GLN A 268 -20.64 -24.49 17.95
N GLU A 269 -20.49 -23.74 16.85
CA GLU A 269 -19.75 -22.47 16.76
C GLU A 269 -20.48 -21.29 17.43
N THR A 270 -21.22 -21.56 18.52
CA THR A 270 -22.14 -20.65 19.22
C THR A 270 -21.79 -20.40 20.70
N ASP A 271 -20.76 -21.07 21.24
CA ASP A 271 -20.23 -20.71 22.56
C ASP A 271 -19.56 -19.33 22.50
N PHE A 272 -20.15 -18.36 23.20
CA PHE A 272 -19.52 -17.07 23.49
C PHE A 272 -18.30 -17.31 24.39
N THR A 273 -17.15 -17.53 23.76
CA THR A 273 -15.86 -17.63 24.44
C THR A 273 -15.40 -16.20 24.76
N THR A 274 -15.29 -15.90 26.04
CA THR A 274 -14.87 -14.58 26.54
C THR A 274 -13.41 -14.66 26.95
N GLY A 275 -12.60 -13.73 26.46
CA GLY A 275 -11.21 -13.52 26.90
C GLY A 275 -11.07 -12.17 27.60
N GLY A 276 -9.85 -11.87 28.05
CA GLY A 276 -9.52 -10.53 28.50
C GLY A 276 -8.39 -10.44 29.51
N ALA A 277 -8.12 -9.21 29.96
CA ALA A 277 -7.12 -8.90 30.97
C ALA A 277 -7.57 -7.75 31.87
N GLN A 278 -7.13 -7.77 33.13
CA GLN A 278 -7.23 -6.61 34.01
C GLN A 278 -6.06 -5.65 33.71
N LEU A 279 -6.36 -4.42 33.28
CA LEU A 279 -5.33 -3.39 33.12
C LEU A 279 -4.90 -2.89 34.51
N VAL A 280 -3.59 -2.76 34.73
CA VAL A 280 -3.03 -2.03 35.88
C VAL A 280 -2.00 -1.00 35.40
N TYR A 281 -1.92 0.15 36.05
CA TYR A 281 -1.03 1.25 35.65
C TYR A 281 -0.44 2.01 36.84
N ARG A 282 0.67 2.73 36.65
CA ARG A 282 1.26 3.62 37.67
C ARG A 282 2.05 4.79 37.07
N PRO A 283 2.14 5.95 37.74
CA PRO A 283 3.03 7.02 37.33
C PRO A 283 4.50 6.63 37.57
N MET A 284 5.37 7.09 36.69
CA MET A 284 6.82 6.90 36.77
C MET A 284 7.54 8.08 37.44
N LYS A 285 6.91 9.26 37.50
CA LYS A 285 7.46 10.48 38.08
C LYS A 285 6.40 11.21 38.94
N PRO A 286 6.55 11.23 40.28
CA PRO A 286 7.32 10.25 41.06
C PRO A 286 6.81 8.82 40.81
N ILE A 287 7.63 7.80 41.12
CA ILE A 287 7.20 6.41 41.01
C ILE A 287 6.08 6.15 42.03
N GLY A 288 4.90 5.80 41.55
CA GLY A 288 3.72 5.54 42.37
C GLY A 288 3.42 4.06 42.61
N ASN A 289 2.34 3.82 43.37
CA ASN A 289 1.71 2.52 43.51
C ASN A 289 1.00 2.11 42.21
N TRP A 290 0.74 0.82 42.04
CA TRP A 290 -0.13 0.31 40.99
C TRP A 290 -1.59 0.62 41.29
N PHE A 291 -2.28 1.19 40.31
CA PHE A 291 -3.71 1.43 40.29
C PHE A 291 -4.39 0.40 39.37
N ILE A 292 -5.59 -0.01 39.76
CA ILE A 292 -6.45 -0.85 38.92
C ILE A 292 -7.10 0.05 37.86
N GLY A 293 -6.96 -0.33 36.59
CA GLY A 293 -7.58 0.33 35.45
C GLY A 293 -8.87 -0.36 34.99
N PRO A 294 -9.36 -0.08 33.77
CA PRO A 294 -10.50 -0.80 33.19
C PRO A 294 -10.19 -2.29 32.97
N GLN A 295 -11.22 -3.11 32.99
CA GLN A 295 -11.14 -4.48 32.47
C GLN A 295 -11.17 -4.44 30.93
N LEU A 296 -10.25 -5.16 30.30
CA LEU A 296 -10.20 -5.36 28.86
C LEU A 296 -10.89 -6.68 28.52
N ILE A 297 -12.20 -6.65 28.27
CA ILE A 297 -12.97 -7.84 27.86
C ILE A 297 -12.90 -8.00 26.34
N SER A 298 -12.57 -9.20 25.86
CA SER A 298 -12.42 -9.53 24.43
C SER A 298 -13.35 -10.68 24.02
N THR A 299 -13.80 -10.69 22.76
CA THR A 299 -14.69 -11.74 22.22
C THR A 299 -14.30 -12.14 20.81
N ASN A 300 -14.77 -13.30 20.35
CA ASN A 300 -14.64 -13.72 18.95
C ASN A 300 -15.35 -12.78 17.95
N GLN A 301 -16.31 -11.95 18.38
CA GLN A 301 -17.05 -11.02 17.52
C GLN A 301 -16.24 -9.75 17.14
N SER A 302 -15.17 -9.43 17.88
CA SER A 302 -14.22 -8.36 17.55
C SER A 302 -12.85 -8.93 17.14
N ASP A 303 -12.77 -10.21 16.79
CA ASP A 303 -11.52 -10.98 16.67
C ASP A 303 -10.54 -10.71 17.82
N TRP A 304 -11.08 -10.73 19.04
CA TRP A 304 -10.38 -10.55 20.30
C TRP A 304 -9.81 -9.15 20.53
N MET A 305 -10.17 -8.17 19.70
CA MET A 305 -9.84 -6.77 19.89
C MET A 305 -10.65 -6.14 21.04
N THR A 306 -10.01 -5.29 21.82
CA THR A 306 -10.61 -4.57 22.96
C THR A 306 -9.83 -3.31 23.34
N VAL A 307 -10.52 -2.29 23.85
CA VAL A 307 -9.94 -0.98 24.21
C VAL A 307 -10.38 -0.58 25.62
N GLY A 308 -9.42 -0.19 26.45
CA GLY A 308 -9.68 0.39 27.78
C GLY A 308 -9.20 1.83 27.84
N LYS A 309 -10.05 2.73 28.33
CA LYS A 309 -9.70 4.12 28.63
C LYS A 309 -9.27 4.24 30.09
N ILE A 310 -8.11 4.85 30.32
CA ILE A 310 -7.63 5.25 31.65
C ILE A 310 -7.83 6.76 31.74
N ASP A 311 -8.65 7.22 32.69
CA ASP A 311 -8.96 8.63 32.92
C ASP A 311 -8.35 9.16 34.24
N ASN A 312 -8.48 10.46 34.50
CA ASN A 312 -7.94 11.17 35.68
C ASN A 312 -6.41 11.11 35.82
N LEU A 313 -5.71 11.03 34.69
CA LEU A 313 -4.25 11.11 34.62
C LEU A 313 -3.75 12.56 34.74
N ILE A 314 -2.48 12.73 35.09
CA ILE A 314 -1.81 14.03 35.20
C ILE A 314 -1.23 14.40 33.81
N PRO A 315 -1.52 15.60 33.27
CA PRO A 315 -0.96 16.06 31.99
C PRO A 315 0.58 16.09 31.94
N GLY A 316 1.12 15.75 30.77
CA GLY A 316 2.56 15.65 30.51
C GLY A 316 3.32 14.57 31.30
N ASN A 317 2.68 13.79 32.17
CA ASN A 317 3.35 12.82 33.04
C ASN A 317 3.55 11.45 32.36
N ALA A 318 4.64 10.76 32.75
CA ALA A 318 4.99 9.43 32.26
C ALA A 318 4.36 8.33 33.13
N TYR A 319 3.82 7.31 32.49
CA TYR A 319 3.14 6.16 33.08
C TYR A 319 3.66 4.85 32.50
N GLU A 320 3.63 3.79 33.31
CA GLU A 320 3.79 2.40 32.86
C GLU A 320 2.51 1.60 33.14
N TYR A 321 2.20 0.62 32.29
CA TYR A 321 1.03 -0.25 32.41
C TYR A 321 1.38 -1.72 32.17
N ARG A 322 0.52 -2.61 32.68
CA ARG A 322 0.57 -4.07 32.47
C ARG A 322 -0.84 -4.60 32.26
N LEU A 323 -0.92 -5.77 31.64
CA LEU A 323 -2.13 -6.56 31.50
C LEU A 323 -1.98 -7.82 32.35
N ASN A 324 -2.84 -7.97 33.35
CA ASN A 324 -2.86 -9.08 34.30
C ASN A 324 -4.06 -9.99 34.02
N LEU A 325 -4.08 -11.21 34.57
CA LEU A 325 -5.24 -12.10 34.44
C LEU A 325 -6.50 -11.47 35.05
N LEU A 326 -7.67 -11.71 34.44
CA LEU A 326 -8.95 -11.20 34.97
C LEU A 326 -9.26 -11.78 36.35
N ASP A 327 -9.18 -13.11 36.49
CA ASP A 327 -9.50 -13.82 37.73
C ASP A 327 -8.37 -13.74 38.77
N ALA A 328 -7.15 -13.38 38.35
CA ALA A 328 -5.96 -13.27 39.17
C ALA A 328 -5.25 -11.92 38.92
N VAL A 329 -5.89 -10.83 39.36
CA VAL A 329 -5.52 -9.43 39.12
C VAL A 329 -4.07 -9.04 39.50
N LEU A 330 -3.36 -9.85 40.29
CA LEU A 330 -1.95 -9.62 40.65
C LEU A 330 -0.95 -10.37 39.76
N GLU A 331 -1.41 -11.32 38.94
CA GLU A 331 -0.58 -12.19 38.09
C GLU A 331 -0.54 -11.65 36.64
N PRO A 332 0.64 -11.46 36.03
CA PRO A 332 0.76 -11.04 34.64
C PRO A 332 0.06 -12.00 33.68
N HIS A 333 -0.61 -11.46 32.67
CA HIS A 333 -1.26 -12.26 31.63
C HIS A 333 -0.17 -12.90 30.73
N PRO A 334 -0.19 -14.22 30.46
CA PRO A 334 0.94 -14.96 29.87
C PRO A 334 1.26 -14.65 28.39
N TYR A 335 0.54 -13.70 27.79
CA TYR A 335 0.82 -13.15 26.46
C TYR A 335 1.45 -11.74 26.51
N PHE A 336 1.62 -11.15 27.69
CA PHE A 336 1.94 -9.73 27.90
C PHE A 336 3.04 -9.49 28.95
N ASP A 337 4.13 -10.27 28.90
CA ASP A 337 5.30 -10.16 29.80
C ASP A 337 5.95 -8.76 29.82
N SER A 338 5.81 -7.99 28.73
CA SER A 338 6.40 -6.67 28.58
C SER A 338 5.57 -5.56 29.21
N VAL A 339 6.18 -4.79 30.11
CA VAL A 339 5.61 -3.54 30.63
C VAL A 339 5.50 -2.51 29.50
N GLY A 340 4.29 -2.01 29.25
CA GLY A 340 4.04 -0.94 28.29
C GLY A 340 4.22 0.44 28.93
N HIS A 341 4.55 1.45 28.13
CA HIS A 341 4.90 2.79 28.61
C HIS A 341 4.21 3.87 27.77
N PHE A 342 3.86 5.00 28.40
CA PHE A 342 3.38 6.19 27.70
C PHE A 342 3.63 7.47 28.49
N GLN A 343 3.43 8.61 27.82
CA GLN A 343 3.36 9.92 28.43
C GLN A 343 2.04 10.56 28.01
N THR A 344 1.30 11.16 28.94
CA THR A 344 0.06 11.89 28.64
C THR A 344 0.33 13.12 27.79
N ALA A 345 -0.69 13.64 27.10
CA ALA A 345 -0.51 14.86 26.33
C ALA A 345 -0.13 16.04 27.25
N PRO A 346 0.69 16.99 26.78
CA PRO A 346 1.11 18.11 27.61
C PRO A 346 -0.03 19.06 27.95
N ASP A 347 0.05 19.69 29.12
CA ASP A 347 -0.96 20.62 29.65
C ASP A 347 -1.17 21.82 28.72
N SER A 348 -2.33 21.89 28.04
CA SER A 348 -2.58 22.93 27.05
C SER A 348 -2.79 24.32 27.66
N SER A 349 -3.02 24.43 28.96
CA SER A 349 -3.07 25.72 29.67
C SER A 349 -1.69 26.34 29.92
N LYS A 350 -0.61 25.54 29.84
CA LYS A 350 0.76 25.99 30.14
C LYS A 350 1.61 26.30 28.91
N LEU A 351 1.08 26.13 27.69
CA LEU A 351 1.75 26.39 26.41
C LEU A 351 2.14 27.87 26.18
N SER A 352 1.80 28.77 27.12
CA SER A 352 2.29 30.15 27.17
C SER A 352 3.71 30.27 27.71
N ASP A 353 4.21 29.35 28.55
CA ASP A 353 5.59 29.32 29.04
C ASP A 353 6.51 28.59 28.03
N PRO A 354 7.58 29.23 27.50
CA PRO A 354 8.56 28.60 26.60
C PRO A 354 9.27 27.36 27.17
N ARG A 355 9.14 27.10 28.47
CA ARG A 355 9.73 25.97 29.20
C ARG A 355 8.72 24.88 29.57
N ALA A 356 7.44 25.05 29.23
CA ALA A 356 6.45 24.00 29.43
C ALA A 356 6.75 22.79 28.52
N ASP A 357 6.57 21.59 29.06
CA ASP A 357 6.48 20.38 28.24
C ASP A 357 5.38 20.58 27.18
N GLY A 358 5.63 20.11 25.95
CA GLY A 358 4.71 20.28 24.82
C GLY A 358 4.87 21.54 23.97
N GLY A 359 5.76 22.46 24.34
CA GLY A 359 6.15 23.58 23.45
C GLY A 359 6.81 23.13 22.14
N SER A 360 7.37 21.92 22.10
CA SER A 360 7.80 21.24 20.87
C SER A 360 7.53 19.74 20.97
N PHE A 361 7.20 19.10 19.84
CA PHE A 361 6.95 17.67 19.71
C PHE A 361 7.35 17.18 18.32
N THR A 362 7.49 15.87 18.12
CA THR A 362 7.84 15.30 16.80
C THR A 362 6.97 14.09 16.46
N PHE A 363 6.38 14.10 15.28
CA PHE A 363 5.58 12.97 14.77
C PHE A 363 6.05 12.54 13.38
N ALA A 364 5.61 11.36 12.94
CA ALA A 364 5.78 10.93 11.55
C ALA A 364 4.44 10.56 10.91
N TYR A 365 4.43 10.47 9.57
CA TYR A 365 3.31 9.94 8.83
C TYR A 365 3.70 9.26 7.52
N SER A 366 2.84 8.35 7.06
CA SER A 366 2.85 7.70 5.75
C SER A 366 1.50 6.97 5.53
N SER A 367 1.33 6.34 4.39
CA SER A 367 0.24 5.39 4.06
C SER A 367 0.82 4.14 3.38
N CYS A 368 -0.02 3.19 2.96
CA CYS A 368 0.34 2.13 2.01
C CYS A 368 1.40 1.12 2.49
N ILE A 369 0.93 0.06 3.14
CA ILE A 369 1.71 -1.10 3.60
C ILE A 369 1.23 -2.39 2.92
N LYS A 370 2.12 -3.03 2.16
CA LYS A 370 1.97 -4.41 1.70
C LYS A 370 3.05 -5.30 2.32
N PRO A 371 2.74 -6.11 3.36
CA PRO A 371 3.70 -7.08 3.89
C PRO A 371 4.12 -8.09 2.81
N GLY A 372 5.39 -8.50 2.86
CA GLY A 372 5.98 -9.44 1.90
C GLY A 372 6.43 -8.82 0.58
N PHE A 373 6.16 -7.53 0.33
CA PHE A 373 6.59 -6.85 -0.89
C PHE A 373 7.94 -6.15 -0.71
N PRO A 374 8.89 -6.27 -1.67
CA PRO A 374 8.85 -7.11 -2.87
C PRO A 374 9.16 -8.59 -2.56
N TYR A 375 8.45 -9.51 -3.22
CA TYR A 375 8.45 -10.96 -2.89
C TYR A 375 9.86 -11.55 -2.79
N ASN A 376 10.12 -12.32 -1.74
CA ASN A 376 11.42 -12.98 -1.55
C ASN A 376 11.23 -14.39 -0.96
N PRO A 377 11.46 -15.48 -1.71
CA PRO A 377 11.21 -16.85 -1.24
C PRO A 377 12.13 -17.29 -0.09
N PHE A 378 13.16 -16.50 0.25
CA PHE A 378 14.10 -16.76 1.32
C PHE A 378 13.88 -15.90 2.58
N ARG A 379 12.80 -15.10 2.63
CA ARG A 379 12.39 -14.31 3.80
C ARG A 379 11.03 -14.76 4.32
N ASN A 380 10.63 -14.24 5.49
CA ASN A 380 9.25 -14.28 5.93
C ASN A 380 8.37 -13.52 4.90
N GLN A 381 7.22 -14.07 4.50
CA GLN A 381 6.29 -13.40 3.57
C GLN A 381 5.47 -12.29 4.24
N LEU A 382 5.69 -12.03 5.53
CA LEU A 382 5.21 -10.86 6.28
C LEU A 382 6.36 -9.91 6.67
N HIS A 383 7.48 -9.89 5.92
CA HIS A 383 8.51 -8.85 6.10
C HIS A 383 7.98 -7.47 5.66
N ASN A 384 8.45 -6.41 6.31
CA ASN A 384 8.00 -5.04 6.08
C ASN A 384 9.15 -4.08 6.45
N ASP A 385 10.04 -3.85 5.49
CA ASP A 385 11.31 -3.17 5.71
C ASP A 385 11.10 -1.68 6.00
N GLY A 386 10.09 -1.06 5.38
CA GLY A 386 9.71 0.33 5.69
C GLY A 386 9.17 0.52 7.09
N ALA A 387 8.41 -0.44 7.63
CA ALA A 387 8.03 -0.42 9.05
C ALA A 387 9.22 -0.63 10.00
N GLU A 388 10.25 -1.38 9.59
CA GLU A 388 11.48 -1.51 10.39
C GLU A 388 12.29 -0.20 10.38
N GLN A 389 12.45 0.46 9.22
CA GLN A 389 13.06 1.80 9.12
C GLN A 389 12.30 2.83 9.96
N LEU A 390 10.97 2.88 9.84
CA LEU A 390 10.13 3.80 10.62
C LEU A 390 10.24 3.54 12.13
N ALA A 391 10.29 2.28 12.58
CA ALA A 391 10.51 1.97 14.00
C ALA A 391 11.88 2.42 14.51
N GLU A 392 12.93 2.36 13.66
CA GLU A 392 14.27 2.81 14.04
C GLU A 392 14.40 4.34 14.05
N GLN A 393 13.84 5.06 13.07
CA GLN A 393 13.76 6.52 13.14
C GLN A 393 12.82 6.97 14.29
N ALA A 394 11.75 6.23 14.60
CA ALA A 394 10.86 6.53 15.74
C ALA A 394 11.60 6.54 17.07
N ARG A 395 12.41 5.50 17.33
CA ARG A 395 13.28 5.39 18.50
C ARG A 395 14.38 6.47 18.53
N LYS A 396 14.97 6.78 17.37
CA LYS A 396 16.09 7.72 17.21
C LYS A 396 15.67 9.19 17.37
N LEU A 397 14.53 9.56 16.81
CA LEU A 397 13.95 10.92 16.88
C LEU A 397 13.05 11.13 18.10
N LYS A 398 12.72 10.05 18.83
CA LYS A 398 11.75 10.02 19.95
C LYS A 398 10.38 10.54 19.52
N LEU A 399 9.80 9.91 18.49
CA LEU A 399 8.50 10.32 17.97
C LEU A 399 7.40 10.13 19.02
N ASP A 400 6.67 11.21 19.28
CA ASP A 400 5.48 11.22 20.12
C ASP A 400 4.39 10.29 19.57
N PHE A 401 4.18 10.32 18.25
CA PHE A 401 3.20 9.49 17.55
C PHE A 401 3.53 9.29 16.06
N VAL A 402 2.87 8.31 15.45
CA VAL A 402 2.75 8.15 14.00
C VAL A 402 1.29 8.32 13.59
N LEU A 403 1.03 9.14 12.57
CA LEU A 403 -0.23 9.16 11.82
C LEU A 403 -0.12 8.18 10.64
N PHE A 404 -1.12 7.33 10.43
CA PHE A 404 -1.17 6.44 9.27
C PHE A 404 -2.41 6.70 8.43
N LEU A 405 -2.21 6.99 7.15
CA LEU A 405 -3.16 7.67 6.25
C LEU A 405 -3.83 6.69 5.27
N GLY A 406 -4.27 5.54 5.78
CA GLY A 406 -4.90 4.48 4.98
C GLY A 406 -3.94 3.53 4.28
N ASP A 407 -4.52 2.51 3.64
CA ASP A 407 -3.83 1.36 3.05
C ASP A 407 -2.92 0.65 4.09
N PHE A 408 -3.39 0.50 5.31
CA PHE A 408 -2.73 -0.31 6.34
C PHE A 408 -2.89 -1.81 6.06
N ILE A 409 -3.95 -2.16 5.34
CA ILE A 409 -4.12 -3.43 4.65
C ILE A 409 -4.41 -3.20 3.16
N TYR A 410 -4.15 -4.25 2.36
CA TYR A 410 -4.73 -4.37 1.02
C TYR A 410 -5.60 -5.62 1.00
N ILE A 411 -6.93 -5.48 1.07
CA ILE A 411 -7.84 -6.65 1.06
C ILE A 411 -7.86 -7.37 -0.30
N ASP A 412 -7.73 -6.59 -1.36
CA ASP A 412 -7.90 -6.96 -2.77
C ASP A 412 -6.61 -7.34 -3.51
N SER A 413 -5.45 -6.87 -3.04
CA SER A 413 -4.14 -7.21 -3.64
C SER A 413 -3.44 -8.34 -2.88
N PRO A 414 -2.89 -9.37 -3.57
CA PRO A 414 -2.90 -9.57 -5.02
C PRO A 414 -4.18 -10.25 -5.54
N ILE A 415 -5.09 -10.69 -4.67
CA ILE A 415 -6.40 -11.22 -5.03
C ILE A 415 -7.43 -10.90 -3.94
N TYR A 416 -8.60 -10.41 -4.35
CA TYR A 416 -9.75 -10.24 -3.47
C TYR A 416 -10.42 -11.60 -3.25
N LEU A 417 -10.56 -12.00 -1.99
CA LEU A 417 -11.13 -13.30 -1.61
C LEU A 417 -12.61 -13.22 -1.22
N GLY A 418 -13.23 -12.05 -1.35
CA GLY A 418 -14.61 -11.78 -0.95
C GLY A 418 -14.71 -11.00 0.37
N ASN A 419 -15.94 -10.57 0.67
CA ASN A 419 -16.30 -9.64 1.75
C ASN A 419 -16.39 -10.27 3.16
N SER A 420 -15.94 -11.51 3.38
CA SER A 420 -15.97 -12.12 4.71
C SER A 420 -15.11 -11.33 5.70
N ILE A 421 -15.69 -10.92 6.84
CA ILE A 421 -14.96 -10.18 7.89
C ILE A 421 -13.67 -10.89 8.35
N ARG A 422 -13.66 -12.24 8.34
CA ARG A 422 -12.47 -13.07 8.62
C ARG A 422 -11.30 -12.79 7.67
N HIS A 423 -11.54 -12.30 6.46
CA HIS A 423 -10.49 -11.94 5.50
C HIS A 423 -9.84 -10.60 5.82
N TYR A 424 -10.63 -9.59 6.24
CA TYR A 424 -10.11 -8.30 6.71
C TYR A 424 -9.33 -8.46 8.02
N TRP A 425 -9.90 -9.14 9.02
CA TRP A 425 -9.21 -9.44 10.29
C TRP A 425 -7.85 -10.13 10.07
N ARG A 426 -7.79 -11.17 9.23
CA ARG A 426 -6.52 -11.83 8.84
C ARG A 426 -5.49 -10.85 8.26
N LYS A 427 -5.89 -9.92 7.39
CA LYS A 427 -4.99 -8.90 6.83
C LYS A 427 -4.48 -7.94 7.90
N TYR A 428 -5.33 -7.50 8.83
CA TYR A 428 -4.92 -6.68 9.97
C TYR A 428 -3.91 -7.40 10.86
N ARG A 429 -4.17 -8.66 11.23
CA ARG A 429 -3.19 -9.48 11.98
C ARG A 429 -1.88 -9.62 11.23
N GLN A 430 -1.91 -9.82 9.92
CA GLN A 430 -0.70 -9.87 9.08
C GLN A 430 0.12 -8.59 9.16
N SER A 431 -0.48 -7.40 8.95
CA SER A 431 0.23 -6.11 9.07
C SER A 431 0.75 -5.84 10.50
N LEU A 432 -0.05 -6.18 11.53
CA LEU A 432 0.31 -5.96 12.94
C LEU A 432 1.30 -6.97 13.52
N SER A 433 1.43 -8.16 12.93
CA SER A 433 2.42 -9.17 13.31
C SER A 433 3.83 -8.85 12.79
N THR A 434 3.95 -8.01 11.75
CA THR A 434 5.24 -7.69 11.12
C THR A 434 6.25 -7.13 12.14
N THR A 435 7.52 -7.55 12.02
CA THR A 435 8.56 -7.22 13.00
C THR A 435 8.73 -5.71 13.20
N GLY A 436 8.71 -4.93 12.11
CA GLY A 436 8.77 -3.47 12.17
C GLY A 436 7.59 -2.85 12.91
N TRP A 437 6.38 -3.30 12.62
CA TRP A 437 5.19 -2.73 13.28
C TRP A 437 5.09 -3.14 14.75
N ARG A 438 5.49 -4.36 15.12
CA ARG A 438 5.64 -4.78 16.53
C ARG A 438 6.71 -3.96 17.27
N LYS A 439 7.86 -3.67 16.65
CA LYS A 439 8.89 -2.75 17.21
C LYS A 439 8.32 -1.34 17.42
N LEU A 440 7.57 -0.80 16.45
CA LEU A 440 7.01 0.55 16.49
C LEU A 440 6.01 0.71 17.66
N MET A 441 5.01 -0.18 17.73
CA MET A 441 3.91 -0.09 18.71
C MET A 441 4.34 -0.29 20.17
N GLN A 442 5.55 -0.82 20.42
CA GLN A 442 6.12 -0.93 21.78
C GLN A 442 6.54 0.42 22.38
N PHE A 443 6.84 1.42 21.55
CA PHE A 443 7.45 2.69 22.00
C PHE A 443 6.77 3.96 21.45
N THR A 444 6.05 3.87 20.33
CA THR A 444 5.38 5.01 19.70
C THR A 444 3.93 4.64 19.37
N ARG A 445 2.98 5.48 19.81
CA ARG A 445 1.54 5.29 19.55
C ARG A 445 1.21 5.54 18.08
N THR A 446 0.29 4.75 17.54
CA THR A 446 -0.16 4.85 16.14
C THR A 446 -1.63 5.27 16.08
N ILE A 447 -1.90 6.33 15.32
CA ILE A 447 -3.19 6.98 15.11
C ILE A 447 -3.51 6.84 13.62
N HIS A 448 -4.74 6.46 13.27
CA HIS A 448 -5.05 5.93 11.92
C HIS A 448 -6.27 6.58 11.28
N ILE A 449 -6.30 6.57 9.96
CA ILE A 449 -7.52 6.57 9.14
C ILE A 449 -7.39 5.47 8.08
N TYR A 450 -8.50 5.01 7.50
CA TYR A 450 -8.46 4.13 6.33
C TYR A 450 -8.31 4.91 5.02
N ASP A 451 -8.04 4.20 3.94
CA ASP A 451 -8.41 4.65 2.59
C ASP A 451 -9.25 3.58 1.87
N ASP A 452 -9.08 3.40 0.56
CA ASP A 452 -9.88 2.48 -0.24
C ASP A 452 -9.43 1.03 -0.11
N HIS A 453 -8.14 0.70 -0.01
CA HIS A 453 -7.71 -0.71 0.05
C HIS A 453 -7.99 -1.43 1.38
N GLU A 454 -8.50 -0.71 2.38
CA GLU A 454 -9.22 -1.28 3.52
C GLU A 454 -10.58 -1.91 3.14
N ILE A 455 -11.14 -1.54 1.98
CA ILE A 455 -12.50 -1.84 1.51
C ILE A 455 -12.46 -2.51 0.12
N TYR A 456 -12.06 -1.76 -0.91
CA TYR A 456 -11.78 -2.16 -2.30
C TYR A 456 -11.18 -0.97 -3.08
N ASN A 457 -10.25 -1.18 -4.02
CA ASN A 457 -9.68 -0.15 -4.92
C ASN A 457 -10.74 0.85 -5.45
N ASP A 458 -10.47 2.15 -5.38
CA ASP A 458 -11.34 3.28 -5.75
C ASP A 458 -12.70 3.35 -5.02
N TRP A 459 -12.87 2.76 -3.83
CA TRP A 459 -14.19 2.69 -3.16
C TRP A 459 -14.86 4.06 -2.93
N ALA A 460 -16.13 4.20 -3.32
CA ALA A 460 -16.96 5.38 -3.11
C ALA A 460 -18.28 5.03 -2.41
N GLY A 461 -18.32 5.21 -1.09
CA GLY A 461 -19.38 4.67 -0.23
C GLY A 461 -20.73 5.39 -0.28
N LYS A 462 -20.78 6.67 -0.71
CA LYS A 462 -22.02 7.49 -0.81
C LYS A 462 -22.86 7.55 0.48
N GLY A 463 -22.26 7.31 1.64
CA GLY A 463 -22.94 7.20 2.94
C GLY A 463 -23.76 5.90 3.13
N ASN A 464 -23.61 4.90 2.26
CA ASN A 464 -24.36 3.65 2.36
C ASN A 464 -23.68 2.64 3.30
N ASP A 465 -23.91 2.82 4.60
CA ASP A 465 -23.34 1.96 5.66
C ASP A 465 -23.81 0.49 5.60
N THR A 466 -24.89 0.18 4.88
CA THR A 466 -25.41 -1.21 4.74
C THR A 466 -24.86 -1.96 3.53
N ASN A 467 -23.89 -1.38 2.81
CA ASN A 467 -23.26 -2.04 1.68
C ASN A 467 -22.45 -3.28 2.13
N GLU A 468 -22.60 -4.38 1.37
CA GLU A 468 -22.02 -5.70 1.67
C GLU A 468 -20.48 -5.77 1.70
N ILE A 469 -19.78 -4.78 1.13
CA ILE A 469 -18.32 -4.66 1.19
C ILE A 469 -17.93 -3.71 2.34
N PHE A 470 -18.62 -2.58 2.45
CA PHE A 470 -18.29 -1.54 3.43
C PHE A 470 -18.58 -1.93 4.89
N GLU A 471 -19.69 -2.61 5.19
CA GLU A 471 -20.02 -3.04 6.56
C GLU A 471 -18.90 -3.88 7.21
N PRO A 472 -18.46 -5.02 6.63
CA PRO A 472 -17.42 -5.84 7.24
C PRO A 472 -16.04 -5.18 7.20
N ALA A 473 -15.75 -4.36 6.18
CA ALA A 473 -14.50 -3.58 6.08
C ALA A 473 -14.40 -2.54 7.20
N ASN A 474 -15.44 -1.70 7.35
CA ASN A 474 -15.54 -0.67 8.38
C ASN A 474 -15.52 -1.28 9.78
N LYS A 475 -16.28 -2.37 10.01
CA LYS A 475 -16.22 -3.07 11.30
C LYS A 475 -14.81 -3.58 11.61
N ALA A 476 -14.15 -4.27 10.68
CA ALA A 476 -12.79 -4.77 10.91
C ALA A 476 -11.78 -3.63 11.12
N TYR A 477 -11.92 -2.50 10.41
CA TYR A 477 -11.13 -1.29 10.66
C TYR A 477 -11.36 -0.73 12.07
N ARG A 478 -12.61 -0.63 12.52
CA ARG A 478 -12.94 -0.15 13.87
C ARG A 478 -12.36 -1.06 14.94
N ASP A 479 -12.61 -2.37 14.82
CA ASP A 479 -12.06 -3.42 15.71
C ASP A 479 -10.53 -3.25 15.87
N TYR A 480 -9.77 -3.08 14.78
CA TYR A 480 -8.30 -3.10 14.82
C TYR A 480 -7.61 -1.74 15.04
N LEU A 481 -8.17 -0.69 14.46
CA LEU A 481 -7.54 0.64 14.39
C LEU A 481 -8.45 1.70 15.00
N GLY A 482 -9.68 1.80 14.51
CA GLY A 482 -10.61 2.91 14.74
C GLY A 482 -10.97 3.16 16.21
N GLU A 483 -11.35 2.13 16.98
CA GLU A 483 -11.71 2.32 18.40
C GLU A 483 -10.53 2.80 19.26
N GLY A 484 -9.30 2.59 18.79
CA GLY A 484 -8.09 3.12 19.41
C GLY A 484 -7.80 4.59 19.12
N ASN A 485 -8.43 5.20 18.11
CA ASN A 485 -8.22 6.61 17.76
C ASN A 485 -8.88 7.56 18.78
N PHE A 486 -8.78 8.87 18.53
CA PHE A 486 -9.56 9.85 19.26
C PHE A 486 -11.05 9.68 18.96
N ASP A 487 -11.88 10.04 19.95
CA ASP A 487 -13.34 9.92 19.85
C ASP A 487 -13.87 10.95 18.82
N GLY A 488 -14.68 10.50 17.86
CA GLY A 488 -15.30 11.33 16.82
C GLY A 488 -16.59 12.05 17.29
N PRO A 489 -17.43 12.55 16.35
CA PRO A 489 -18.71 13.20 16.67
C PRO A 489 -19.66 12.35 17.55
N GLY A 490 -19.69 11.03 17.33
CA GLY A 490 -20.27 10.07 18.28
C GLY A 490 -21.45 9.25 17.76
N LYS A 491 -21.75 9.28 16.46
CA LYS A 491 -22.76 8.41 15.80
C LYS A 491 -22.15 7.19 15.10
N GLY A 492 -20.85 6.94 15.32
CA GLY A 492 -20.10 5.88 14.61
C GLY A 492 -19.39 6.37 13.34
N GLU A 493 -19.10 7.67 13.24
CA GLU A 493 -18.20 8.23 12.23
C GLU A 493 -16.74 7.79 12.47
N ASN A 494 -15.91 7.88 11.43
CA ASN A 494 -14.48 7.53 11.48
C ASN A 494 -13.56 8.75 11.34
N TYR A 495 -14.10 9.94 11.02
CA TYR A 495 -13.40 11.22 11.08
C TYR A 495 -13.40 11.77 12.52
N TYR A 496 -12.34 12.47 12.90
CA TYR A 496 -12.15 13.01 14.25
C TYR A 496 -11.16 14.18 14.26
N TRP A 497 -11.05 14.87 15.39
CA TRP A 497 -10.07 15.94 15.60
C TRP A 497 -9.41 15.79 16.98
N PHE A 498 -8.20 16.32 17.12
CA PHE A 498 -7.48 16.35 18.40
C PHE A 498 -6.52 17.54 18.51
N ARG A 499 -6.00 17.78 19.71
CA ARG A 499 -4.90 18.72 19.98
C ARG A 499 -3.69 17.94 20.47
N TYR A 500 -2.49 18.35 20.07
CA TYR A 500 -1.26 17.93 20.74
C TYR A 500 -0.27 19.09 20.79
N GLY A 501 0.16 19.47 22.00
CA GLY A 501 0.89 20.71 22.22
C GLY A 501 0.13 21.92 21.66
N ASP A 502 0.84 22.85 21.04
CA ASP A 502 0.24 24.00 20.34
C ASP A 502 -0.04 23.74 18.84
N ALA A 503 -0.65 22.59 18.56
CA ALA A 503 -1.16 22.23 17.25
C ALA A 503 -2.52 21.52 17.32
N GLY A 504 -3.41 21.87 16.38
CA GLY A 504 -4.68 21.18 16.15
C GLY A 504 -4.58 20.24 14.94
N PHE A 505 -5.26 19.10 15.01
CA PHE A 505 -5.33 18.09 13.96
C PHE A 505 -6.81 17.81 13.62
N PHE A 506 -7.15 17.75 12.34
CA PHE A 506 -8.43 17.22 11.84
C PHE A 506 -8.13 16.07 10.87
N VAL A 507 -8.79 14.93 11.05
CA VAL A 507 -8.60 13.74 10.23
C VAL A 507 -9.89 13.46 9.47
N TRP A 508 -9.82 13.54 8.14
CA TRP A 508 -10.96 13.30 7.25
C TRP A 508 -11.14 11.82 6.92
N ASP A 509 -12.38 11.35 6.96
CA ASP A 509 -12.83 10.20 6.17
C ASP A 509 -13.09 10.69 4.73
N CYS A 510 -12.40 10.12 3.74
CA CYS A 510 -12.54 10.49 2.33
C CYS A 510 -13.17 9.38 1.47
N ARG A 511 -13.66 8.27 2.06
CA ARG A 511 -14.17 7.11 1.28
C ARG A 511 -15.61 6.72 1.62
N ARG A 512 -16.08 6.93 2.86
CA ARG A 512 -17.45 6.57 3.28
C ARG A 512 -18.51 7.44 2.64
N TYR A 513 -18.33 8.76 2.68
CA TYR A 513 -19.38 9.71 2.29
C TYR A 513 -19.33 10.14 0.83
N ARG A 514 -18.21 9.92 0.14
CA ARG A 514 -17.99 10.50 -1.19
C ARG A 514 -18.97 10.01 -2.26
N SER A 515 -19.30 10.93 -3.17
CA SER A 515 -19.89 10.65 -4.49
C SER A 515 -19.03 9.68 -5.29
N SER A 516 -19.56 9.05 -6.35
CA SER A 516 -18.68 8.20 -7.18
C SER A 516 -17.72 9.02 -8.03
N ASN A 517 -16.57 8.43 -8.30
CA ASN A 517 -15.48 9.03 -9.06
C ASN A 517 -15.95 9.53 -10.43
N GLU A 518 -16.81 8.76 -11.09
CA GLU A 518 -17.37 9.02 -12.42
C GLU A 518 -18.47 10.09 -12.44
N GLN A 519 -18.95 10.55 -11.28
CA GLN A 519 -19.91 11.65 -11.21
C GLN A 519 -19.26 12.93 -11.75
N VAL A 520 -20.04 13.73 -12.49
CA VAL A 520 -19.62 15.07 -12.93
C VAL A 520 -19.31 15.93 -11.69
N ASP A 521 -18.21 16.67 -11.75
CA ASP A 521 -17.82 17.62 -10.71
C ASP A 521 -18.71 18.87 -10.77
N ASP A 522 -19.69 18.90 -9.86
CA ASP A 522 -20.62 20.00 -9.62
C ASP A 522 -20.94 20.09 -8.12
N HIS A 523 -21.80 21.02 -7.70
CA HIS A 523 -22.15 21.23 -6.28
C HIS A 523 -22.84 20.03 -5.59
N SER A 524 -23.22 18.98 -6.33
CA SER A 524 -23.73 17.71 -5.79
C SER A 524 -22.64 16.62 -5.66
N LYS A 525 -21.44 16.85 -6.20
CA LYS A 525 -20.29 15.96 -6.00
C LYS A 525 -19.52 16.37 -4.74
N THR A 526 -19.36 15.43 -3.81
CA THR A 526 -18.73 15.68 -2.51
C THR A 526 -17.73 14.56 -2.19
N MET A 527 -16.63 14.92 -1.52
CA MET A 527 -15.66 13.97 -0.96
C MET A 527 -16.01 13.69 0.51
N LEU A 528 -16.34 14.72 1.28
CA LEU A 528 -16.54 14.61 2.74
C LEU A 528 -17.99 14.30 3.13
N GLY A 529 -18.96 14.60 2.26
CA GLY A 529 -20.36 14.69 2.66
C GLY A 529 -20.67 15.95 3.48
N ALA A 530 -21.95 16.36 3.47
CA ALA A 530 -22.37 17.64 4.03
C ALA A 530 -22.07 17.81 5.53
N GLU A 531 -22.23 16.76 6.34
CA GLU A 531 -22.01 16.87 7.79
C GLU A 531 -20.52 17.03 8.13
N GLN A 532 -19.64 16.15 7.65
CA GLN A 532 -18.20 16.25 7.91
C GLN A 532 -17.60 17.56 7.38
N LYS A 533 -18.06 18.02 6.21
CA LYS A 533 -17.72 19.35 5.64
C LYS A 533 -18.10 20.48 6.61
N GLN A 534 -19.33 20.47 7.14
CA GLN A 534 -19.77 21.49 8.10
C GLN A 534 -19.02 21.40 9.44
N VAL A 535 -18.71 20.20 9.94
CA VAL A 535 -17.88 20.00 11.14
C VAL A 535 -16.47 20.56 10.91
N PHE A 536 -15.85 20.29 9.77
CA PHE A 536 -14.53 20.78 9.42
C PHE A 536 -14.48 22.30 9.26
N LEU A 537 -15.46 22.93 8.58
CA LEU A 537 -15.53 24.39 8.48
C LEU A 537 -15.73 25.05 9.86
N SER A 538 -16.53 24.43 10.72
CA SER A 538 -16.74 24.90 12.11
C SER A 538 -15.46 24.76 12.94
N TRP A 539 -14.69 23.68 12.74
CA TRP A 539 -13.38 23.48 13.35
C TRP A 539 -12.36 24.51 12.86
N LEU A 540 -12.24 24.76 11.54
CA LEU A 540 -11.35 25.78 10.97
C LEU A 540 -11.58 27.16 11.60
N HIS A 541 -12.84 27.56 11.78
CA HIS A 541 -13.18 28.80 12.46
C HIS A 541 -12.69 28.81 13.92
N ALA A 542 -12.95 27.74 14.67
CA ALA A 542 -12.55 27.63 16.08
C ALA A 542 -11.04 27.55 16.30
N VAL A 543 -10.27 26.91 15.40
CA VAL A 543 -8.80 26.81 15.51
C VAL A 543 -8.06 28.04 15.02
N ASN A 544 -8.70 28.92 14.23
CA ASN A 544 -8.06 29.99 13.46
C ASN A 544 -7.04 30.81 14.28
N SER A 545 -7.47 31.34 15.42
CA SER A 545 -6.69 32.15 16.36
C SER A 545 -6.26 31.44 17.66
N THR A 546 -6.52 30.13 17.80
CA THR A 546 -6.50 29.45 19.12
C THR A 546 -5.44 28.34 19.25
N VAL A 547 -4.85 27.91 18.14
CA VAL A 547 -3.66 27.04 18.09
C VAL A 547 -2.69 27.56 17.02
N THR A 548 -1.38 27.43 17.25
CA THR A 548 -0.39 27.97 16.32
C THR A 548 -0.36 27.21 14.99
N PHE A 549 -0.19 25.88 14.98
CA PHE A 549 -0.22 25.06 13.75
C PHE A 549 -1.52 24.28 13.60
N LYS A 550 -1.96 24.09 12.35
CA LYS A 550 -3.16 23.30 12.02
C LYS A 550 -2.77 22.24 10.98
N PHE A 551 -3.06 20.98 11.28
CA PHE A 551 -2.84 19.86 10.38
C PHE A 551 -4.16 19.28 9.91
N VAL A 552 -4.35 19.20 8.60
CA VAL A 552 -5.45 18.46 7.97
C VAL A 552 -4.87 17.15 7.46
N VAL A 553 -5.46 16.04 7.85
CA VAL A 553 -5.03 14.70 7.46
C VAL A 553 -6.09 14.15 6.51
N SER A 554 -5.71 14.04 5.24
CA SER A 554 -6.50 13.44 4.17
C SER A 554 -5.86 12.10 3.83
N SER A 555 -6.64 11.08 3.47
CA SER A 555 -6.04 9.84 2.95
C SER A 555 -5.54 10.06 1.51
N THR A 556 -6.38 10.61 0.63
CA THR A 556 -6.04 11.00 -0.74
C THR A 556 -5.39 12.40 -0.85
N PRO A 557 -4.59 12.69 -1.89
CA PRO A 557 -4.00 14.01 -2.12
C PRO A 557 -5.01 15.13 -2.40
N PHE A 558 -4.73 16.30 -1.84
CA PHE A 558 -5.52 17.52 -1.94
C PHE A 558 -5.12 18.41 -3.13
N MET A 559 -3.92 18.26 -3.67
CA MET A 559 -3.42 18.97 -4.86
C MET A 559 -4.00 18.39 -6.16
N SER A 560 -4.37 19.27 -7.09
CA SER A 560 -4.93 18.95 -8.41
C SER A 560 -3.88 18.58 -9.48
N LEU A 561 -2.63 18.34 -9.08
CA LEU A 561 -1.46 18.13 -9.96
C LEU A 561 -1.29 16.68 -10.45
N TRP A 562 -2.20 15.77 -10.10
CA TRP A 562 -2.14 14.35 -10.43
C TRP A 562 -3.01 14.02 -11.66
N LEU A 563 -2.39 13.50 -12.71
CA LEU A 563 -3.04 13.01 -13.94
C LEU A 563 -2.55 11.59 -14.30
N GLY A 564 -2.49 10.72 -13.28
CA GLY A 564 -2.34 9.28 -13.47
C GLY A 564 -3.57 8.65 -14.14
N PRO A 565 -3.60 7.31 -14.28
CA PRO A 565 -4.75 6.55 -14.81
C PRO A 565 -6.11 6.85 -14.12
N ASP A 566 -6.01 7.35 -12.89
CA ASP A 566 -6.93 7.39 -11.77
C ASP A 566 -6.82 8.75 -11.01
N GLY A 567 -5.60 9.29 -10.90
CA GLY A 567 -5.28 10.43 -10.02
C GLY A 567 -6.06 11.73 -10.30
N GLY A 568 -6.54 11.94 -11.53
CA GLY A 568 -7.40 13.07 -11.89
C GLY A 568 -8.89 12.89 -11.53
N VAL A 569 -9.26 11.76 -10.94
CA VAL A 569 -10.65 11.35 -10.70
C VAL A 569 -10.87 10.85 -9.27
N ASP A 570 -9.94 10.06 -8.73
CA ASP A 570 -10.05 9.47 -7.38
C ASP A 570 -9.62 10.43 -6.26
N THR A 571 -8.60 11.26 -6.53
CA THR A 571 -8.10 12.27 -5.59
C THR A 571 -9.00 13.51 -5.59
N TRP A 572 -8.70 14.48 -4.73
CA TRP A 572 -9.37 15.80 -4.75
C TRP A 572 -9.28 16.55 -6.10
N ALA A 573 -8.40 16.12 -7.01
CA ALA A 573 -8.37 16.60 -8.40
C ALA A 573 -9.67 16.31 -9.18
N GLY A 574 -10.46 15.30 -8.76
CA GLY A 574 -11.75 14.96 -9.34
C GLY A 574 -12.98 15.55 -8.61
N PHE A 575 -12.75 16.41 -7.60
CA PHE A 575 -13.76 16.99 -6.69
C PHE A 575 -13.48 18.49 -6.47
N LEU A 576 -13.13 19.20 -7.54
CA LEU A 576 -12.65 20.58 -7.53
C LEU A 576 -13.70 21.59 -7.03
N THR A 577 -14.99 21.30 -7.19
CA THR A 577 -16.07 22.17 -6.69
C THR A 577 -16.00 22.27 -5.17
N GLU A 578 -16.11 21.14 -4.46
CA GLU A 578 -16.00 21.10 -3.00
C GLU A 578 -14.61 21.52 -2.52
N ARG A 579 -13.56 21.14 -3.24
CA ARG A 579 -12.18 21.58 -2.96
C ARG A 579 -12.05 23.11 -2.97
N SER A 580 -12.67 23.80 -3.94
CA SER A 580 -12.65 25.27 -3.96
C SER A 580 -13.41 25.85 -2.78
N GLU A 581 -14.60 25.33 -2.47
CA GLU A 581 -15.42 25.80 -1.34
C GLU A 581 -14.68 25.63 0.01
N LEU A 582 -13.92 24.55 0.19
CA LEU A 582 -13.02 24.38 1.33
C LEU A 582 -11.85 25.36 1.30
N LEU A 583 -11.17 25.50 0.16
CA LEU A 583 -10.06 26.44 -0.02
C LEU A 583 -10.46 27.90 0.23
N ASP A 584 -11.71 28.25 -0.10
CA ASP A 584 -12.25 29.59 0.12
C ASP A 584 -12.27 29.98 1.61
N SER A 585 -12.36 28.99 2.51
CA SER A 585 -12.18 29.16 3.97
C SER A 585 -10.73 28.91 4.42
N MET A 586 -10.09 27.83 3.96
CA MET A 586 -8.76 27.39 4.40
C MET A 586 -7.66 28.44 4.17
N GLN A 587 -7.76 29.22 3.09
CA GLN A 587 -6.76 30.26 2.74
C GLN A 587 -6.61 31.36 3.81
N TYR A 588 -7.62 31.58 4.65
CA TYR A 588 -7.60 32.58 5.72
C TYR A 588 -7.09 32.05 7.07
N VAL A 589 -6.83 30.75 7.19
CA VAL A 589 -6.33 30.12 8.42
C VAL A 589 -4.79 30.07 8.40
N PRO A 590 -4.08 30.75 9.34
CA PRO A 590 -2.63 30.78 9.33
C PRO A 590 -2.06 29.42 9.77
N ASN A 591 -0.98 29.02 9.11
CA ASN A 591 -0.18 27.82 9.40
C ASN A 591 -0.94 26.50 9.19
N LEU A 592 -1.77 26.44 8.14
CA LEU A 592 -2.51 25.26 7.75
C LEU A 592 -1.67 24.37 6.81
N ILE A 593 -1.43 23.13 7.23
CA ILE A 593 -0.66 22.13 6.50
C ILE A 593 -1.57 20.90 6.23
N VAL A 594 -1.59 20.41 4.99
CA VAL A 594 -2.26 19.17 4.61
C VAL A 594 -1.23 18.04 4.55
N LEU A 595 -1.59 16.87 5.07
CA LEU A 595 -0.82 15.63 5.01
C LEU A 595 -1.67 14.59 4.28
N SER A 596 -1.09 13.91 3.28
CA SER A 596 -1.78 12.97 2.39
C SER A 596 -0.93 11.74 2.00
N GLY A 597 -1.60 10.69 1.50
CA GLY A 597 -1.05 9.35 1.29
C GLY A 597 -1.26 8.80 -0.13
N ASP A 598 -2.01 7.70 -0.24
CA ASP A 598 -2.46 6.97 -1.46
C ASP A 598 -1.41 6.70 -2.57
N ARG A 599 -0.97 7.71 -3.32
CA ARG A 599 -0.42 7.60 -4.70
C ARG A 599 0.90 6.84 -4.95
N HIS A 600 1.57 6.38 -3.91
CA HIS A 600 2.92 5.76 -3.93
C HIS A 600 4.07 6.65 -4.47
N GLU A 601 3.90 7.97 -4.57
CA GLU A 601 4.95 8.93 -4.93
C GLU A 601 5.01 10.07 -3.90
N PHE A 602 6.19 10.66 -3.62
CA PHE A 602 6.26 11.86 -2.75
C PHE A 602 6.08 13.15 -3.54
N ALA A 603 5.21 14.05 -3.07
CA ALA A 603 5.06 15.40 -3.60
C ALA A 603 4.81 16.44 -2.49
N ALA A 604 5.26 17.66 -2.70
CA ALA A 604 4.94 18.82 -1.88
C ALA A 604 4.53 20.00 -2.75
N ALA A 605 3.44 20.66 -2.40
CA ALA A 605 2.88 21.79 -3.15
C ALA A 605 2.40 22.90 -2.22
N SER A 606 2.47 24.15 -2.67
CA SER A 606 1.75 25.26 -2.03
C SER A 606 0.46 25.51 -2.80
N ILE A 607 -0.63 25.69 -2.06
CA ILE A 607 -1.99 25.85 -2.60
C ILE A 607 -2.48 27.23 -2.16
N ARG A 608 -2.81 28.08 -3.14
CA ARG A 608 -3.15 29.51 -2.99
C ARG A 608 -2.12 30.35 -2.21
N ASP A 609 -0.85 29.93 -2.22
CA ASP A 609 0.26 30.51 -1.43
C ASP A 609 0.07 30.50 0.11
N THR A 610 -1.06 29.99 0.61
CA THR A 610 -1.45 30.04 2.03
C THR A 610 -1.44 28.68 2.71
N VAL A 611 -1.74 27.62 1.96
CA VAL A 611 -1.74 26.22 2.41
C VAL A 611 -0.50 25.54 1.84
N ILE A 612 0.06 24.58 2.58
CA ILE A 612 1.09 23.66 2.05
C ILE A 612 0.59 22.24 2.22
N GLU A 613 0.72 21.42 1.18
CA GLU A 613 0.51 19.98 1.25
C GLU A 613 1.84 19.22 1.19
N PHE A 614 1.92 18.14 1.97
CA PHE A 614 2.93 17.09 1.82
C PHE A 614 2.23 15.73 1.60
N SER A 615 2.32 15.19 0.40
CA SER A 615 1.87 13.83 0.03
C SER A 615 3.04 12.88 0.20
N THR A 616 2.97 11.90 1.12
CA THR A 616 4.05 10.92 1.36
C THR A 616 3.53 9.49 1.38
N SER A 617 3.83 8.74 0.31
CA SER A 617 3.54 7.31 0.20
C SER A 617 4.52 6.59 -0.75
N PRO A 618 4.70 5.26 -0.64
CA PRO A 618 4.15 4.37 0.38
C PRO A 618 5.16 4.05 1.48
N LEU A 619 4.73 3.51 2.62
CA LEU A 619 5.68 2.97 3.60
C LEU A 619 6.31 1.64 3.15
N ASN A 620 5.55 0.74 2.52
CA ASN A 620 6.10 -0.54 2.02
C ASN A 620 5.27 -1.08 0.86
N GLN A 621 5.40 -0.49 -0.31
CA GLN A 621 4.69 -0.86 -1.55
C GLN A 621 5.55 -0.44 -2.76
N PHE A 622 5.03 -0.58 -3.98
CA PHE A 622 5.73 -0.17 -5.21
C PHE A 622 5.83 1.34 -5.40
N TRP A 623 6.43 1.79 -6.50
CA TRP A 623 6.37 3.18 -6.98
C TRP A 623 6.17 3.20 -8.50
N LEU A 624 5.57 4.27 -9.02
CA LEU A 624 5.12 4.34 -10.40
C LEU A 624 6.26 4.70 -11.40
N PRO A 625 6.54 3.86 -12.43
CA PRO A 625 7.56 4.15 -13.44
C PRO A 625 7.33 5.46 -14.19
N ILE A 626 6.06 5.68 -14.55
CA ILE A 626 5.60 6.79 -15.36
C ILE A 626 5.23 7.91 -14.38
N ARG A 627 5.73 9.12 -14.63
CA ARG A 627 5.46 10.27 -13.76
C ARG A 627 4.00 10.67 -13.90
N THR A 628 3.22 10.56 -12.82
CA THR A 628 1.79 10.90 -12.84
C THR A 628 1.50 12.32 -12.35
N LEU A 629 2.51 13.02 -11.83
CA LEU A 629 2.42 14.40 -11.35
C LEU A 629 3.34 15.35 -12.13
N SER A 630 2.84 16.56 -12.42
CA SER A 630 3.60 17.68 -12.98
C SER A 630 2.95 19.03 -12.63
N GLN A 631 3.63 20.15 -12.88
CA GLN A 631 3.04 21.48 -12.73
C GLN A 631 2.00 21.79 -13.83
N GLU A 632 2.14 21.17 -15.01
CA GLU A 632 1.24 21.34 -16.17
C GLU A 632 -0.05 20.51 -16.03
N ASN A 633 -0.08 19.57 -15.07
CA ASN A 633 -1.19 18.67 -14.81
C ASN A 633 -2.36 19.30 -14.03
N GLY A 634 -2.20 20.54 -13.54
CA GLY A 634 -3.15 21.15 -12.59
C GLY A 634 -4.56 21.28 -13.15
N LEU A 635 -5.49 20.45 -12.66
CA LEU A 635 -6.91 20.51 -13.01
C LEU A 635 -7.67 21.66 -12.32
N GLY A 636 -7.14 22.19 -11.21
CA GLY A 636 -7.68 23.35 -10.50
C GLY A 636 -7.53 24.67 -11.26
N LYS A 637 -7.75 25.79 -10.57
CA LYS A 637 -7.60 27.13 -11.20
C LYS A 637 -6.12 27.35 -11.58
N THR A 638 -5.85 27.94 -12.75
CA THR A 638 -4.47 28.08 -13.26
C THR A 638 -3.57 28.83 -12.28
N GLY A 639 -2.52 28.16 -11.77
CA GLY A 639 -1.60 28.72 -10.78
C GLY A 639 -2.09 28.69 -9.32
N GLU A 640 -3.22 28.05 -9.04
CA GLU A 640 -3.72 27.77 -7.68
C GLU A 640 -2.77 26.84 -6.92
N ASP A 641 -2.30 25.78 -7.59
CA ASP A 641 -1.38 24.78 -7.05
C ASP A 641 0.02 24.96 -7.64
N LYS A 642 1.02 25.09 -6.77
CA LYS A 642 2.41 25.38 -7.13
C LYS A 642 3.32 24.28 -6.60
N LEU A 643 3.94 23.52 -7.50
CA LEU A 643 4.77 22.38 -7.16
C LEU A 643 6.09 22.83 -6.51
N MET A 644 6.29 22.45 -5.24
CA MET A 644 7.52 22.76 -4.48
C MET A 644 8.56 21.65 -4.63
N LYS A 645 8.13 20.39 -4.59
CA LYS A 645 9.02 19.21 -4.69
C LYS A 645 8.25 17.99 -5.19
N TYR A 646 8.93 17.12 -5.92
CA TYR A 646 8.45 15.81 -6.37
C TYR A 646 9.62 14.82 -6.28
N ILE A 647 9.46 13.72 -5.55
CA ILE A 647 10.44 12.62 -5.43
C ILE A 647 9.71 11.28 -5.53
N PRO A 648 9.50 10.76 -6.74
CA PRO A 648 8.61 9.63 -6.95
C PRO A 648 9.19 8.26 -6.61
N ASN A 649 10.48 8.07 -6.88
CA ASN A 649 11.17 6.78 -6.70
C ASN A 649 11.27 6.39 -5.22
N GLY A 650 11.29 5.08 -4.94
CA GLY A 650 11.53 4.50 -3.62
C GLY A 650 10.33 3.71 -3.11
N ILE A 651 10.60 2.55 -2.52
CA ILE A 651 9.56 1.60 -2.05
C ILE A 651 9.25 1.73 -0.56
N HIS A 652 10.10 2.44 0.18
CA HIS A 652 9.87 2.84 1.56
C HIS A 652 9.96 4.35 1.68
N LYS A 653 8.85 5.02 1.97
CA LYS A 653 8.77 6.47 2.18
C LYS A 653 7.98 6.79 3.45
N PHE A 654 8.51 7.71 4.26
CA PHE A 654 7.78 8.31 5.37
C PHE A 654 8.36 9.69 5.69
N SER A 655 7.53 10.56 6.26
CA SER A 655 7.90 11.93 6.56
C SER A 655 7.74 12.23 8.03
N THR A 656 8.69 12.96 8.61
CA THR A 656 8.70 13.36 10.02
C THR A 656 8.57 14.87 10.13
N LEU A 657 7.74 15.35 11.06
CA LEU A 657 7.54 16.76 11.35
C LEU A 657 7.89 17.01 12.82
N ASN A 658 8.94 17.80 13.06
CA ASN A 658 9.17 18.41 14.36
C ASN A 658 8.48 19.78 14.38
N VAL A 659 7.52 19.94 15.29
CA VAL A 659 6.78 21.18 15.52
C VAL A 659 7.41 21.90 16.71
N ASP A 660 7.67 23.20 16.62
CA ASP A 660 8.27 24.01 17.69
C ASP A 660 7.58 25.36 17.80
N CYS A 661 6.83 25.56 18.88
CA CYS A 661 6.07 26.78 19.20
C CYS A 661 6.67 27.53 20.40
N ARG A 662 7.87 27.14 20.89
CA ARG A 662 8.50 27.74 22.09
C ARG A 662 8.90 29.20 21.90
N ASP A 663 9.08 29.66 20.66
CA ASP A 663 9.09 31.09 20.30
C ASP A 663 7.75 31.42 19.60
N PRO A 664 6.77 32.00 20.30
CA PRO A 664 5.48 32.37 19.70
C PRO A 664 5.57 33.42 18.59
N MET A 665 6.69 34.14 18.49
CA MET A 665 6.93 35.12 17.44
C MET A 665 7.60 34.50 16.20
N LYS A 666 8.16 33.29 16.33
CA LYS A 666 8.82 32.53 15.24
C LYS A 666 8.53 31.02 15.36
N PRO A 667 7.26 30.59 15.34
CA PRO A 667 6.92 29.18 15.40
C PRO A 667 7.40 28.47 14.13
N VAL A 668 7.86 27.22 14.24
CA VAL A 668 8.51 26.47 13.16
C VAL A 668 7.97 25.05 13.02
N VAL A 669 7.85 24.59 11.78
CA VAL A 669 7.79 23.16 11.45
C VAL A 669 9.04 22.78 10.67
N ASN A 670 9.80 21.82 11.20
CA ASN A 670 10.93 21.19 10.51
C ASN A 670 10.43 19.87 9.90
N PHE A 671 10.13 19.89 8.60
CA PHE A 671 9.72 18.72 7.82
C PHE A 671 10.95 17.98 7.28
N LYS A 672 10.92 16.64 7.32
CA LYS A 672 11.95 15.76 6.74
C LYS A 672 11.31 14.54 6.08
N LEU A 673 11.72 14.24 4.85
CA LEU A 673 11.33 13.05 4.10
C LEU A 673 12.45 12.02 4.11
N PHE A 674 12.12 10.80 4.52
CA PHE A 674 12.99 9.62 4.40
C PHE A 674 12.50 8.76 3.23
N ILE A 675 13.45 8.27 2.42
CA ILE A 675 13.20 7.29 1.36
C ILE A 675 14.28 6.21 1.48
N ASP A 676 13.86 4.94 1.58
CA ASP A 676 14.74 3.77 1.65
C ASP A 676 15.88 3.94 2.71
N ASP A 677 15.50 4.41 3.90
CA ASP A 677 16.30 4.89 5.07
C ASP A 677 17.17 6.16 4.88
N GLU A 678 17.25 6.75 3.67
CA GLU A 678 18.01 7.97 3.42
C GLU A 678 17.16 9.25 3.56
N LEU A 679 17.72 10.27 4.22
CA LEU A 679 17.12 11.62 4.30
C LEU A 679 17.17 12.29 2.91
N SER A 680 16.05 12.24 2.20
CA SER A 680 15.96 12.62 0.78
C SER A 680 15.53 14.07 0.55
N TRP A 681 14.83 14.68 1.50
CA TRP A 681 14.51 16.11 1.47
C TRP A 681 14.21 16.63 2.87
N GLU A 682 14.44 17.93 3.10
CA GLU A 682 14.00 18.63 4.29
C GLU A 682 13.54 20.05 3.95
N LEU A 683 12.59 20.56 4.75
CA LEU A 683 12.05 21.91 4.63
C LEU A 683 11.82 22.50 6.02
N LYS A 684 12.29 23.73 6.23
CA LYS A 684 11.98 24.52 7.42
C LYS A 684 10.88 25.53 7.09
N TYR A 685 9.66 25.24 7.51
CA TYR A 685 8.54 26.16 7.41
C TYR A 685 8.51 27.10 8.63
N LEU A 686 8.53 28.41 8.38
CA LEU A 686 8.37 29.45 9.39
C LEU A 686 6.90 29.87 9.42
N GLY A 687 6.23 29.58 10.53
CA GLY A 687 4.83 29.95 10.76
C GLY A 687 4.67 31.44 11.13
N LYS A 688 3.46 31.94 10.90
CA LYS A 688 2.99 33.25 11.37
C LYS A 688 2.63 33.15 12.86
N PRO A 689 2.89 34.17 13.69
CA PRO A 689 2.34 34.27 15.05
C PRO A 689 0.81 34.28 15.06
N VAL A 690 0.18 33.71 16.10
CA VAL A 690 -1.29 33.51 16.16
C VAL A 690 -1.93 34.00 17.48
N LYS A 691 -1.13 34.42 18.48
CA LYS A 691 -1.62 34.59 19.86
C LYS A 691 -2.57 35.78 20.11
N GLU A 692 -3.80 35.45 20.52
CA GLU A 692 -4.33 35.93 21.80
C GLU A 692 -3.97 34.96 22.94
N GLU A 693 -4.42 35.20 24.17
CA GLU A 693 -4.24 34.27 25.30
C GLU A 693 -4.91 32.90 25.02
N PRO A 694 -4.21 31.76 25.22
CA PRO A 694 -4.72 30.44 24.88
C PRO A 694 -5.78 29.96 25.88
N LYS A 695 -7.05 30.27 25.60
CA LYS A 695 -8.19 29.56 26.22
C LYS A 695 -8.04 28.06 25.95
N GLN A 696 -8.43 27.22 26.91
CA GLN A 696 -8.34 25.77 26.74
C GLN A 696 -9.21 25.32 25.55
N LEU A 697 -8.78 24.29 24.80
CA LEU A 697 -9.58 23.87 23.65
C LEU A 697 -10.94 23.27 24.08
N GLY A 698 -11.04 22.69 25.29
CA GLY A 698 -12.32 22.31 25.90
C GLY A 698 -13.19 23.49 26.41
N GLN A 699 -12.73 24.74 26.26
CA GLN A 699 -13.49 25.97 26.48
C GLN A 699 -13.81 26.71 25.16
N LEU A 700 -13.36 26.17 24.02
CA LEU A 700 -13.44 26.80 22.69
C LEU A 700 -14.13 25.90 21.66
N LEU A 701 -13.73 24.62 21.61
CA LEU A 701 -14.51 23.59 20.96
C LEU A 701 -15.54 23.07 21.96
N PRO A 702 -16.84 23.24 21.66
CA PRO A 702 -17.92 22.80 22.54
C PRO A 702 -17.95 21.27 22.73
N THR A 703 -18.53 20.81 23.85
CA THR A 703 -18.98 19.41 23.98
C THR A 703 -19.97 19.07 22.86
N TRP A 704 -20.18 17.79 22.51
CA TRP A 704 -21.10 17.43 21.41
C TRP A 704 -22.49 18.09 21.53
N THR A 705 -23.07 18.14 22.74
CA THR A 705 -24.33 18.85 23.02
C THR A 705 -24.26 20.36 22.71
N GLN A 706 -23.15 21.00 23.06
CA GLN A 706 -22.91 22.42 22.76
C GLN A 706 -22.55 22.63 21.26
N PHE A 707 -21.94 21.66 20.58
CA PHE A 707 -21.65 21.68 19.15
C PHE A 707 -22.95 21.61 18.34
N LEU A 708 -23.85 20.69 18.73
CA LEU A 708 -25.23 20.63 18.24
C LEU A 708 -25.95 21.96 18.42
N ASN A 709 -25.69 22.71 19.50
CA ASN A 709 -26.26 24.05 19.70
C ASN A 709 -25.57 25.15 18.85
N LEU A 710 -24.34 24.92 18.40
CA LEU A 710 -23.59 25.82 17.53
C LEU A 710 -24.04 25.66 16.07
N ILE A 711 -24.23 24.43 15.58
CA ILE A 711 -24.77 24.15 14.24
C ILE A 711 -26.29 24.39 14.12
N LYS A 712 -27.03 24.38 15.24
CA LYS A 712 -28.45 24.81 15.28
C LYS A 712 -28.65 26.30 15.01
N ARG A 713 -27.58 27.11 15.04
CA ARG A 713 -27.60 28.48 14.55
C ARG A 713 -27.19 28.46 13.07
N PRO A 714 -28.07 28.84 12.12
CA PRO A 714 -27.66 28.93 10.73
C PRO A 714 -26.56 29.99 10.60
N ILE A 715 -25.37 29.59 10.17
CA ILE A 715 -24.26 30.51 9.92
C ILE A 715 -24.58 31.26 8.62
N GLN A 716 -25.23 32.41 8.75
CA GLN A 716 -25.56 33.28 7.62
C GLN A 716 -24.29 33.92 7.05
N TRP A 717 -23.70 33.25 6.06
CA TRP A 717 -22.66 33.85 5.22
C TRP A 717 -23.30 34.84 4.24
N PHE A 718 -22.96 36.12 4.41
CA PHE A 718 -23.45 37.28 3.66
C PHE A 718 -24.94 37.57 3.80
N SER A 719 -25.26 38.78 4.25
CA SER A 719 -26.59 39.37 4.11
C SER A 719 -26.86 39.67 2.63
N SER A 720 -27.67 38.85 1.98
CA SER A 720 -28.13 39.09 0.61
C SER A 720 -29.15 40.23 0.58
N ASP A 721 -28.66 41.47 0.45
CA ASP A 721 -29.48 42.65 0.13
C ASP A 721 -30.05 42.53 -1.30
N SER A 722 -31.15 41.77 -1.43
CA SER A 722 -31.91 41.64 -2.68
C SER A 722 -33.41 41.70 -2.40
N HIS A 723 -33.95 42.92 -2.37
CA HIS A 723 -35.40 43.16 -2.34
C HIS A 723 -36.07 42.68 -3.64
N THR A 724 -36.58 41.45 -3.67
CA THR A 724 -37.59 41.02 -4.66
C THR A 724 -38.72 40.25 -3.99
N ARG A 725 -39.91 40.86 -3.98
CA ARG A 725 -41.16 40.30 -3.42
C ARG A 725 -42.00 39.72 -4.57
N ALA A 726 -42.25 38.41 -4.55
CA ALA A 726 -43.11 37.71 -5.50
C ALA A 726 -44.15 36.84 -4.76
N PRO A 727 -45.31 36.52 -5.35
CA PRO A 727 -46.54 36.30 -4.57
C PRO A 727 -46.87 34.84 -4.26
N SER A 728 -47.71 34.67 -3.23
CA SER A 728 -48.41 33.43 -2.91
C SER A 728 -49.46 33.05 -3.97
N LEU A 729 -49.49 31.78 -4.37
CA LEU A 729 -50.61 31.19 -5.10
C LEU A 729 -50.99 29.83 -4.48
N THR A 730 -52.25 29.73 -4.06
CA THR A 730 -52.91 28.50 -3.60
C THR A 730 -53.50 27.72 -4.79
N PRO A 731 -53.47 26.38 -4.78
CA PRO A 731 -54.43 25.55 -5.49
C PRO A 731 -55.55 25.09 -4.55
N SER A 732 -56.80 25.10 -5.04
CA SER A 732 -58.01 24.66 -4.33
C SER A 732 -58.80 23.70 -5.21
N SER A 733 -59.34 22.61 -4.62
CA SER A 733 -60.34 21.66 -5.21
C SER A 733 -59.93 20.93 -6.52
N SER A 734 -60.24 19.66 -6.76
CA SER A 734 -60.91 18.57 -6.00
C SER A 734 -60.46 17.22 -6.62
N SER A 735 -61.08 16.04 -6.49
CA SER A 735 -62.35 15.54 -5.90
C SER A 735 -62.24 14.02 -5.62
N ASP A 736 -63.36 13.40 -5.22
CA ASP A 736 -63.69 11.97 -5.43
C ASP A 736 -63.05 10.93 -4.48
N GLU A 737 -63.74 10.77 -3.36
CA GLU A 737 -63.91 9.60 -2.46
C GLU A 737 -64.41 8.31 -3.19
N PRO A 738 -64.71 7.16 -2.52
CA PRO A 738 -64.48 6.78 -1.10
C PRO A 738 -63.95 5.33 -0.86
N SER A 739 -63.60 5.01 0.40
CA SER A 739 -64.02 3.76 1.11
C SER A 739 -63.51 3.69 2.56
N GLU A 740 -64.41 3.49 3.55
CA GLU A 740 -64.36 2.57 4.73
C GLU A 740 -63.04 2.35 5.51
N GLU A 741 -62.94 2.23 6.86
CA GLU A 741 -63.81 2.37 8.06
C GLU A 741 -62.86 2.43 9.30
N ALA A 742 -63.17 2.62 10.61
CA ALA A 742 -64.37 2.82 11.44
C ALA A 742 -63.97 3.49 12.80
N SER A 743 -64.92 3.67 13.74
CA SER A 743 -64.80 4.19 15.14
C SER A 743 -64.28 5.65 15.31
N SER A 744 -64.92 6.60 16.00
CA SER A 744 -65.79 6.62 17.20
C SER A 744 -64.99 6.50 18.53
N ASP A 745 -65.26 7.23 19.62
CA ASP A 745 -66.41 8.10 19.98
C ASP A 745 -65.99 9.36 20.81
N SER A 746 -66.83 10.40 20.76
CA SER A 746 -67.32 11.31 21.86
C SER A 746 -66.36 11.95 22.90
N GLU A 747 -66.68 13.03 23.64
CA GLU A 747 -67.86 13.92 23.70
C GLU A 747 -67.50 15.28 24.39
N ASN A 748 -68.31 16.34 24.15
CA ASN A 748 -68.49 17.59 24.94
C ASN A 748 -67.26 18.47 25.30
N ALA A 749 -67.21 19.79 25.02
CA ALA A 749 -68.09 20.91 25.42
C ALA A 749 -67.94 21.31 26.92
N SER A 750 -67.96 22.59 27.34
CA SER A 750 -68.38 23.83 26.65
C SER A 750 -67.64 25.11 27.15
N GLU A 751 -67.78 26.22 26.41
CA GLU A 751 -68.21 27.60 26.81
C GLU A 751 -67.78 28.19 28.19
N GLU A 752 -67.55 29.51 28.39
CA GLU A 752 -67.68 30.71 27.54
C GLU A 752 -66.82 31.90 28.06
N GLU A 753 -67.07 33.12 27.56
CA GLU A 753 -66.70 34.51 27.96
C GLU A 753 -65.93 34.78 29.29
N GLY A 754 -65.18 35.89 29.47
CA GLY A 754 -65.15 37.18 28.76
C GLY A 754 -64.14 38.17 29.42
N PRO A 755 -64.03 39.44 28.95
CA PRO A 755 -62.77 40.20 29.05
C PRO A 755 -62.77 41.48 29.93
N LEU A 756 -61.65 42.23 29.88
CA LEU A 756 -61.40 43.60 30.39
C LEU A 756 -61.02 43.68 31.90
N ASN A 757 -60.18 44.61 32.42
CA ASN A 757 -59.50 45.78 31.82
C ASN A 757 -58.35 46.32 32.73
N HIS A 758 -57.39 47.08 32.16
CA HIS A 758 -56.53 48.09 32.83
C HIS A 758 -55.61 47.65 34.02
N ALA A 759 -54.64 48.45 34.52
CA ALA A 759 -53.67 49.38 33.90
C ALA A 759 -52.55 49.75 34.91
N GLU A 760 -51.39 50.21 34.40
CA GLU A 760 -50.37 51.09 35.01
C GLU A 760 -50.04 51.05 36.53
N SER A 761 -48.83 50.56 36.88
CA SER A 761 -47.88 51.16 37.85
C SER A 761 -46.58 50.34 37.81
N SER A 762 -45.41 50.80 37.36
CA SER A 762 -44.52 51.92 37.77
C SER A 762 -43.50 51.56 38.87
N ALA A 763 -42.39 52.31 38.92
CA ALA A 763 -41.21 52.17 39.78
C ALA A 763 -40.20 51.02 39.50
N ARG A 764 -38.92 51.43 39.41
CA ARG A 764 -37.67 50.64 39.64
C ARG A 764 -37.13 51.07 41.04
N PRO A 765 -35.85 50.85 41.46
CA PRO A 765 -34.76 49.97 40.98
C PRO A 765 -34.07 49.19 42.17
N ILE A 766 -32.79 48.84 42.00
CA ILE A 766 -31.73 48.59 43.02
C ILE A 766 -31.33 47.12 43.29
N ASP A 767 -30.34 46.69 42.51
CA ASP A 767 -28.98 46.23 42.89
C ASP A 767 -28.70 44.93 43.70
N ASP A 768 -27.41 44.56 43.58
CA ASP A 768 -26.55 43.61 44.33
C ASP A 768 -26.60 42.08 44.12
N GLU A 769 -25.44 41.61 43.61
CA GLU A 769 -24.67 40.36 43.79
C GLU A 769 -25.32 39.11 44.41
N ILE A 770 -25.27 37.99 43.67
CA ILE A 770 -24.31 36.86 43.86
C ILE A 770 -24.22 36.02 42.58
#